data_AF-A0A1F5XCP5-F1
#
_entry.id   AF-A0A1F5XCP5-F1
#
_cell.length_a   1.000
_cell.length_b   1.000
_cell.length_c   1.000
_cell.angle_alpha   90.00
_cell.angle_beta   90.00
_cell.angle_gamma   90.00
#
_symmetry.space_group_name_H-M   'P 1'
#
loop_
_entity.id
_entity.type
_entity.pdbx_description
1 polymer ?
#
loop_
_entity_poly.entity_id
_entity_poly.type
_entity_poly.pdbx_seq_one_letter_code
_entity_poly.pdbx_strand_id
1 'polypeptide(L)'
;EDLNKRSLLFKVESYEHDYPFCWRCETPLIYYAKSSWFFKTTAVKEKMLSENAKIAWHPKYLRDGRFGSWLKENVDWGISRERYWGTPLPIWRCDRCKKVKTIGALKELDELNPNPTNVVFMRHGEALHNIKNRVNPFSPENDSKDELTEKGRKDVIASAEKLKKENIEVIVSSPSARAKETAEIVGNTLGVKNIEIIPELYDVMIGKFEGEPISEFKKEFSSFGERFTKKPGGAENSRELRKRVMKALGEVRVKCAGKKVLVVSHGDPIWVAIATLEGLKETDYKESFYPSPAEFKKIKLHNWPYNPEGELDLHKPYIDKILIKCDCGNNMKRVLEVMDVWFDSGAMPFASQGWLSHHLVAKPPNYPAEYISEAIDQTRGWFYTLLAVSSLLGLESSYKRVLSLGLVLDEKGEKMSKSKGNVVDPQMLMEKYGADAVRWYFYTINQPWDDKLFREKDIQDASRRFLMILWNSFVYWRTYKEVELPLGSSTSKSRPKLVINKWILVKWSEVLSTVTKNLEKYDIVAAARALENFVVEDLSRWYIRRIREHMKHEKSDAAKECSATLGFVLLELSKALAPFAPFISEGIYNGLGGERESVHLESWPSFAKATKGSNLLLENMEKIREIVSKGLEARQKAGIKIRQPLQKLQVTNSKLQKELLELIKGEVNVKSVEFVKALKEEVELDTKITDELREEGIVREFIRAVQDFRKGLKLTPQEKVELAVKSSKEFEKILKAHKNLIEKEINISDLSFGDLGESRTKEILIDKTKAEIGINHIHHVKVKNA
;
A
#
# COMPACT_ATOMS: atom_id res chain seq x y z
N GLU A 1 24.77 6.68 54.41
CA GLU A 1 24.75 6.63 55.89
C GLU A 1 25.96 5.93 56.51
N ASP A 2 26.29 4.69 56.10
CA ASP A 2 27.48 3.97 56.60
C ASP A 2 28.77 4.81 56.50
N LEU A 3 29.03 5.39 55.33
CA LEU A 3 30.19 6.27 55.11
C LEU A 3 30.21 7.50 56.06
N ASN A 4 29.05 8.03 56.43
CA ASN A 4 28.94 9.17 57.34
C ASN A 4 29.27 8.77 58.79
N LYS A 5 28.73 7.63 59.26
CA LYS A 5 29.02 7.09 60.60
C LYS A 5 30.50 6.77 60.79
N ARG A 6 31.19 6.35 59.72
CA ARG A 6 32.64 6.09 59.72
C ARG A 6 33.49 7.33 59.47
N SER A 7 32.90 8.53 59.38
CA SER A 7 33.58 9.79 59.05
C SER A 7 34.39 9.74 57.73
N LEU A 8 33.93 8.95 56.76
CA LEU A 8 34.52 8.82 55.42
C LEU A 8 33.77 9.65 54.36
N LEU A 9 32.61 10.22 54.73
CA LEU A 9 31.81 11.05 53.85
C LEU A 9 32.26 12.51 53.93
N PHE A 10 33.00 12.97 52.93
CA PHE A 10 33.46 14.36 52.88
C PHE A 10 32.36 15.33 52.43
N LYS A 11 31.62 14.97 51.37
CA LYS A 11 30.58 15.82 50.77
C LYS A 11 29.53 14.97 50.05
N VAL A 12 28.29 15.42 50.04
CA VAL A 12 27.20 14.88 49.21
C VAL A 12 26.66 16.02 48.38
N GLU A 13 26.56 15.82 47.08
CA GLU A 13 25.98 16.77 46.14
C GLU A 13 25.03 16.05 45.19
N SER A 14 23.98 16.74 44.76
CA SER A 14 23.12 16.26 43.68
C SER A 14 23.86 16.42 42.34
N TYR A 15 23.83 15.38 41.51
CA TYR A 15 24.50 15.39 40.20
C TYR A 15 23.50 15.10 39.08
N GLU A 16 23.19 16.13 38.29
CA GLU A 16 22.36 16.04 37.09
C GLU A 16 23.23 15.62 35.90
N HIS A 17 22.84 14.55 35.22
CA HIS A 17 23.55 13.99 34.07
C HIS A 17 22.61 13.15 33.21
N ASP A 18 23.01 12.92 31.96
CA ASP A 18 22.31 11.99 31.06
C ASP A 18 22.54 10.55 31.51
N TYR A 19 21.45 9.79 31.65
CA TYR A 19 21.50 8.39 32.06
C TYR A 19 20.78 7.49 31.05
N PRO A 20 21.28 6.28 30.76
CA PRO A 20 20.62 5.38 29.82
C PRO A 20 19.41 4.68 30.46
N PHE A 21 18.29 4.69 29.75
CA PHE A 21 17.06 3.99 30.14
C PHE A 21 16.67 2.95 29.10
N CYS A 22 15.93 1.92 29.52
CA CYS A 22 15.38 0.94 28.60
C CYS A 22 14.41 1.62 27.62
N TRP A 23 14.65 1.50 26.31
CA TRP A 23 13.80 2.08 25.26
C TRP A 23 12.35 1.54 25.24
N ARG A 24 12.05 0.48 26.00
CA ARG A 24 10.73 -0.15 26.07
C ARG A 24 9.97 0.18 27.35
N CYS A 25 10.62 0.05 28.50
CA CYS A 25 9.97 0.15 29.82
C CYS A 25 10.53 1.28 30.69
N GLU A 26 11.45 2.09 30.16
CA GLU A 26 11.98 3.28 30.82
C GLU A 26 12.72 3.02 32.14
N THR A 27 13.01 1.75 32.46
CA THR A 27 13.81 1.38 33.64
C THR A 27 15.26 1.85 33.46
N PRO A 28 15.89 2.45 34.49
CA PRO A 28 17.31 2.83 34.44
C PRO A 28 18.19 1.61 34.16
N LEU A 29 19.09 1.73 33.18
CA LEU A 29 19.98 0.64 32.82
C LEU A 29 21.21 0.63 33.71
N ILE A 30 21.77 -0.56 33.98
CA ILE A 30 23.07 -0.71 34.61
C ILE A 30 23.97 -1.55 33.69
N TYR A 31 25.25 -1.23 33.66
CA TYR A 31 26.22 -2.11 33.02
C TYR A 31 26.43 -3.34 33.87
N TYR A 32 26.21 -4.52 33.27
CA TYR A 32 26.30 -5.79 33.98
C TYR A 32 27.11 -6.80 33.15
N ALA A 33 28.16 -7.36 33.76
CA ALA A 33 28.95 -8.39 33.13
C ALA A 33 28.19 -9.72 33.17
N LYS A 34 27.81 -10.22 31.98
CA LYS A 34 27.13 -11.52 31.84
C LYS A 34 27.57 -12.23 30.57
N SER A 35 27.45 -13.56 30.59
CA SER A 35 27.58 -14.37 29.39
C SER A 35 26.51 -13.96 28.38
N SER A 36 26.92 -13.71 27.14
CA SER A 36 26.04 -13.28 26.06
C SER A 36 26.65 -13.70 24.72
N TRP A 37 25.79 -13.86 23.71
CA TRP A 37 26.20 -14.13 22.34
C TRP A 37 26.29 -12.82 21.56
N PHE A 38 27.33 -12.70 20.73
CA PHE A 38 27.60 -11.52 19.93
C PHE A 38 27.89 -11.90 18.48
N PHE A 39 27.42 -11.07 17.54
CA PHE A 39 28.04 -11.02 16.23
C PHE A 39 29.23 -10.07 16.26
N LYS A 40 30.36 -10.53 15.74
CA LYS A 40 31.60 -9.75 15.66
C LYS A 40 31.52 -8.72 14.51
N THR A 41 30.58 -7.78 14.59
CA THR A 41 30.35 -6.74 13.57
C THR A 41 31.56 -5.83 13.40
N THR A 42 32.41 -5.70 14.42
CA THR A 42 33.69 -4.98 14.31
C THR A 42 34.61 -5.56 13.23
N ALA A 43 34.52 -6.86 12.94
CA ALA A 43 35.31 -7.51 11.88
C ALA A 43 34.90 -7.08 10.46
N VAL A 44 33.69 -6.53 10.29
CA VAL A 44 33.18 -6.06 8.99
C VAL A 44 32.96 -4.55 8.96
N LYS A 45 33.52 -3.80 9.92
CA LYS A 45 33.38 -2.34 10.02
C LYS A 45 33.81 -1.60 8.76
N GLU A 46 35.00 -1.89 8.24
CA GLU A 46 35.52 -1.25 7.03
C GLU A 46 34.65 -1.53 5.80
N LYS A 47 34.10 -2.75 5.74
CA LYS A 47 33.14 -3.11 4.69
C LYS A 47 31.86 -2.30 4.81
N MET A 48 31.27 -2.18 6.01
CA MET A 48 30.08 -1.36 6.23
C MET A 48 30.32 0.11 5.85
N LEU A 49 31.50 0.67 6.17
CA LEU A 49 31.87 2.03 5.79
C LEU A 49 32.01 2.20 4.27
N SER A 50 32.68 1.26 3.61
CA SER A 50 32.83 1.22 2.14
C SER A 50 31.48 1.12 1.44
N GLU A 51 30.60 0.22 1.90
CA GLU A 51 29.28 0.05 1.32
C GLU A 51 28.40 1.28 1.57
N ASN A 52 28.42 1.85 2.77
CA ASN A 52 27.71 3.09 3.09
C ASN A 52 28.10 4.26 2.17
N ALA A 53 29.37 4.36 1.76
CA ALA A 53 29.82 5.40 0.84
C ALA A 53 29.14 5.34 -0.54
N LYS A 54 28.71 4.14 -0.97
CA LYS A 54 28.02 3.89 -2.25
C LYS A 54 26.52 4.16 -2.20
N ILE A 55 25.93 4.20 -0.99
CA ILE A 55 24.48 4.37 -0.80
C ILE A 55 24.11 5.84 -1.06
N ALA A 56 23.07 6.06 -1.86
CA ALA A 56 22.51 7.39 -2.08
C ALA A 56 21.55 7.75 -0.93
N TRP A 57 22.06 8.49 0.05
CA TRP A 57 21.27 9.00 1.17
C TRP A 57 20.53 10.28 0.82
N HIS A 58 19.24 10.31 1.14
CA HIS A 58 18.37 11.48 1.08
C HIS A 58 17.82 11.71 2.50
N PRO A 59 18.34 12.69 3.26
CA PRO A 59 19.30 13.72 2.85
C PRO A 59 20.76 13.24 2.93
N LYS A 60 21.61 13.82 2.07
CA LYS A 60 23.00 13.39 1.88
C LYS A 60 23.85 13.44 3.15
N TYR A 61 23.58 14.39 4.05
CA TYR A 61 24.38 14.57 5.27
C TYR A 61 24.30 13.38 6.24
N LEU A 62 23.29 12.52 6.15
CA LEU A 62 23.18 11.34 7.03
C LEU A 62 24.27 10.30 6.77
N ARG A 63 24.72 10.18 5.52
CA ARG A 63 25.72 9.21 5.08
C ARG A 63 27.00 9.33 5.90
N ASP A 64 27.53 10.55 6.00
CA ASP A 64 28.81 10.83 6.66
C ASP A 64 28.59 11.32 8.12
N GLY A 65 27.41 11.86 8.41
CA GLY A 65 26.98 12.35 9.72
C GLY A 65 26.42 11.22 10.60
N ARG A 66 25.11 11.25 10.89
CA ARG A 66 24.47 10.36 11.87
C ARG A 66 24.75 8.88 11.63
N PHE A 67 24.61 8.38 10.41
CA PHE A 67 24.81 6.96 10.11
C PHE A 67 26.30 6.62 10.00
N GLY A 68 27.08 7.42 9.25
CA GLY A 68 28.53 7.20 9.12
C GLY A 68 29.29 7.22 10.44
N SER A 69 28.96 8.16 11.34
CA SER A 69 29.58 8.26 12.67
C SER A 69 29.28 7.03 13.54
N TRP A 70 28.09 6.45 13.41
CA TRP A 70 27.73 5.21 14.11
C TRP A 70 28.51 4.01 13.63
N LEU A 71 28.75 3.93 12.32
CA LEU A 71 29.57 2.85 11.75
C LEU A 71 31.04 2.97 12.17
N LYS A 72 31.58 4.20 12.32
CA LYS A 72 32.96 4.42 12.80
C LYS A 72 33.15 3.93 14.23
N GLU A 73 32.18 4.20 15.10
CA GLU A 73 32.15 3.79 16.51
C GLU A 73 31.51 2.40 16.73
N ASN A 74 31.40 1.58 15.68
CA ASN A 74 30.70 0.30 15.75
C ASN A 74 31.31 -0.62 16.81
N VAL A 75 30.45 -1.13 17.69
CA VAL A 75 30.75 -2.18 18.66
C VAL A 75 30.14 -3.52 18.23
N ASP A 76 30.66 -4.63 18.78
CA ASP A 76 30.09 -5.96 18.51
C ASP A 76 28.63 -6.03 18.97
N TRP A 77 27.79 -6.59 18.10
CA TRP A 77 26.35 -6.60 18.31
C TRP A 77 25.94 -7.75 19.23
N GLY A 78 25.48 -7.43 20.44
CA GLY A 78 24.89 -8.41 21.36
C GLY A 78 23.54 -8.91 20.86
N ILE A 79 23.49 -10.18 20.45
CA ILE A 79 22.32 -10.79 19.79
C ILE A 79 21.44 -11.62 20.72
N SER A 80 21.95 -12.13 21.84
CA SER A 80 21.14 -12.95 22.73
C SER A 80 20.21 -12.11 23.58
N ARG A 81 18.98 -12.59 23.77
CA ARG A 81 17.94 -12.01 24.63
C ARG A 81 17.38 -13.11 25.52
N GLU A 82 17.29 -12.83 26.82
CA GLU A 82 16.61 -13.69 27.80
C GLU A 82 15.11 -13.36 27.78
N ARG A 83 14.44 -13.76 26.70
CA ARG A 83 13.00 -13.55 26.46
C ARG A 83 12.35 -14.84 25.99
N TYR A 84 11.02 -14.86 26.01
CA TYR A 84 10.23 -16.02 25.59
C TYR A 84 9.91 -16.01 24.10
N TRP A 85 9.56 -14.83 23.56
CA TRP A 85 9.16 -14.65 22.16
C TRP A 85 10.30 -14.07 21.32
N GLY A 86 10.57 -14.70 20.19
CA GLY A 86 11.62 -14.35 19.24
C GLY A 86 12.25 -15.59 18.62
N THR A 87 13.06 -15.40 17.57
CA THR A 87 13.80 -16.49 16.90
C THR A 87 14.75 -17.18 17.88
N PRO A 88 14.56 -18.48 18.20
CA PRO A 88 15.45 -19.16 19.14
C PRO A 88 16.88 -19.25 18.60
N LEU A 89 17.90 -18.98 19.42
CA LEU A 89 19.30 -19.19 19.01
C LEU A 89 19.51 -20.68 18.70
N PRO A 90 19.97 -21.05 17.49
CA PRO A 90 20.11 -22.44 17.09
C PRO A 90 21.44 -23.02 17.58
N ILE A 91 21.78 -22.80 18.85
CA ILE A 91 23.03 -23.22 19.46
C ILE A 91 22.74 -24.23 20.55
N TRP A 92 23.34 -25.41 20.43
CA TRP A 92 23.31 -26.45 21.44
C TRP A 92 24.63 -26.49 22.19
N ARG A 93 24.57 -26.71 23.51
CA ARG A 93 25.73 -26.84 24.39
C ARG A 93 25.68 -28.17 25.12
N CYS A 94 26.83 -28.86 25.19
CA CYS A 94 26.97 -30.05 26.00
C CYS A 94 27.20 -29.67 27.46
N ASP A 95 26.42 -30.24 28.39
CA ASP A 95 26.59 -29.97 29.82
C ASP A 95 27.88 -30.57 30.40
N ARG A 96 28.44 -31.61 29.74
CA ARG A 96 29.68 -32.29 30.19
C ARG A 96 30.94 -31.62 29.65
N CYS A 97 31.17 -31.64 28.34
CA CYS A 97 32.42 -31.15 27.73
C CYS A 97 32.36 -29.66 27.33
N LYS A 98 31.23 -28.99 27.54
CA LYS A 98 31.00 -27.56 27.23
C LYS A 98 31.14 -27.15 25.76
N LYS A 99 31.41 -28.09 24.84
CA LYS A 99 31.37 -27.85 23.39
C LYS A 99 30.02 -27.28 22.98
N VAL A 100 30.04 -26.40 21.99
CA VAL A 100 28.87 -25.78 21.37
C VAL A 100 28.75 -26.23 19.92
N LYS A 101 27.51 -26.33 19.42
CA LYS A 101 27.22 -26.67 18.03
C LYS A 101 26.06 -25.81 17.53
N THR A 102 26.23 -25.20 16.36
CA THR A 102 25.19 -24.42 15.70
C THR A 102 24.48 -25.30 14.68
N ILE A 103 23.15 -25.22 14.62
CA ILE A 103 22.30 -25.99 13.71
C ILE A 103 21.76 -25.04 12.62
N GLY A 104 22.04 -25.35 11.35
CA GLY A 104 21.60 -24.53 10.22
C GLY A 104 20.29 -25.00 9.58
N ALA A 105 19.95 -26.28 9.71
CA ALA A 105 18.77 -26.88 9.08
C ALA A 105 18.08 -27.97 9.92
N LEU A 106 16.81 -28.22 9.63
CA LEU A 106 16.01 -29.29 10.26
C LEU A 106 16.61 -30.68 10.09
N LYS A 107 17.23 -30.95 8.93
CA LYS A 107 17.87 -32.23 8.65
C LYS A 107 19.01 -32.55 9.64
N GLU A 108 19.76 -31.54 10.07
CA GLU A 108 20.85 -31.73 11.04
C GLU A 108 20.34 -32.18 12.41
N LEU A 109 19.13 -31.75 12.81
CA LEU A 109 18.50 -32.23 14.05
C LEU A 109 18.24 -33.74 14.01
N ASP A 110 17.89 -34.28 12.84
CA ASP A 110 17.72 -35.71 12.65
C ASP A 110 19.05 -36.46 12.65
N GLU A 111 20.04 -35.95 11.92
CA GLU A 111 21.38 -36.56 11.82
C GLU A 111 22.05 -36.64 13.20
N LEU A 112 21.73 -35.71 14.09
CA LEU A 112 22.26 -35.65 15.45
C LEU A 112 21.26 -36.17 16.49
N ASN A 113 20.20 -36.87 16.09
CA ASN A 113 19.27 -37.48 17.04
C ASN A 113 20.02 -38.51 17.91
N PRO A 114 20.01 -38.37 19.25
CA PRO A 114 20.72 -39.31 20.12
C PRO A 114 20.13 -40.72 20.09
N ASN A 115 18.81 -40.86 19.87
CA ASN A 115 18.10 -42.13 19.88
C ASN A 115 17.10 -42.20 18.70
N PRO A 116 17.58 -42.43 17.46
CA PRO A 116 16.71 -42.49 16.30
C PRO A 116 15.77 -43.70 16.38
N THR A 117 14.47 -43.44 16.53
CA THR A 117 13.42 -44.45 16.44
C THR A 117 12.94 -44.53 15.00
N ASN A 118 13.06 -45.71 14.38
CA ASN A 118 12.59 -45.93 13.01
C ASN A 118 11.17 -46.47 13.07
N VAL A 119 10.23 -45.82 12.38
CA VAL A 119 8.83 -46.22 12.38
C VAL A 119 8.41 -46.67 10.99
N VAL A 120 7.78 -47.84 10.95
CA VAL A 120 7.04 -48.31 9.78
C VAL A 120 5.57 -48.24 10.15
N PHE A 121 4.75 -47.55 9.36
CA PHE A 121 3.31 -47.55 9.55
C PHE A 121 2.69 -48.59 8.65
N MET A 122 1.74 -49.36 9.16
CA MET A 122 0.96 -50.31 8.39
C MET A 122 -0.53 -50.05 8.64
N ARG A 123 -1.30 -49.90 7.56
CA ARG A 123 -2.75 -49.93 7.68
C ARG A 123 -3.20 -51.36 7.98
N HIS A 124 -4.19 -51.52 8.85
CA HIS A 124 -4.83 -52.81 9.08
C HIS A 124 -5.20 -53.51 7.76
N GLY A 125 -5.28 -54.85 7.76
CA GLY A 125 -5.72 -55.63 6.60
C GLY A 125 -7.15 -55.29 6.16
N GLU A 126 -7.54 -55.70 4.95
CA GLU A 126 -8.91 -55.51 4.47
C GLU A 126 -9.92 -56.11 5.46
N ALA A 127 -10.87 -55.30 5.94
CA ALA A 127 -11.91 -55.68 6.90
C ALA A 127 -13.32 -55.63 6.27
N LEU A 128 -14.32 -56.14 6.98
CA LEU A 128 -15.70 -56.24 6.49
C LEU A 128 -16.30 -54.88 6.07
N HIS A 129 -16.00 -53.78 6.76
CA HIS A 129 -16.48 -52.45 6.35
C HIS A 129 -15.86 -51.97 5.03
N ASN A 130 -14.61 -52.38 4.72
CA ASN A 130 -13.93 -51.97 3.50
C ASN A 130 -14.64 -52.56 2.27
N ILE A 131 -14.95 -53.85 2.30
CA ILE A 131 -15.68 -54.52 1.19
C ILE A 131 -17.14 -54.04 1.07
N LYS A 132 -17.73 -53.60 2.20
CA LYS A 132 -19.08 -53.02 2.24
C LYS A 132 -19.12 -51.53 1.85
N ASN A 133 -17.96 -50.91 1.60
CA ASN A 133 -17.81 -49.49 1.29
C ASN A 133 -18.52 -48.58 2.32
N ARG A 134 -18.40 -48.94 3.60
CA ARG A 134 -18.98 -48.23 4.74
C ARG A 134 -17.92 -47.46 5.51
N VAL A 135 -18.33 -46.39 6.17
CA VAL A 135 -17.48 -45.63 7.09
C VAL A 135 -17.03 -46.57 8.22
N ASN A 136 -15.80 -46.36 8.69
CA ASN A 136 -15.19 -47.21 9.72
C ASN A 136 -16.06 -47.30 10.98
N PRO A 137 -16.15 -48.48 11.60
CA PRO A 137 -16.74 -48.60 12.93
C PRO A 137 -15.82 -47.93 13.95
N PHE A 138 -16.43 -47.29 14.94
CA PHE A 138 -15.72 -46.60 16.01
C PHE A 138 -16.17 -47.08 17.39
N SER A 139 -17.47 -47.30 17.59
CA SER A 139 -17.99 -47.83 18.85
C SER A 139 -17.43 -49.24 19.14
N PRO A 140 -17.16 -49.57 20.42
CA PRO A 140 -16.64 -50.89 20.79
C PRO A 140 -17.52 -52.06 20.29
N GLU A 141 -18.85 -51.88 20.28
CA GLU A 141 -19.78 -52.91 19.81
C GLU A 141 -19.59 -53.20 18.31
N ASN A 142 -19.55 -52.17 17.46
CA ASN A 142 -19.43 -52.35 16.02
C ASN A 142 -18.00 -52.71 15.60
N ASP A 143 -17.00 -52.17 16.29
CA ASP A 143 -15.60 -52.48 16.02
C ASP A 143 -15.30 -53.96 16.28
N SER A 144 -15.89 -54.56 17.32
CA SER A 144 -15.73 -55.99 17.61
C SER A 144 -16.30 -56.92 16.52
N LYS A 145 -17.21 -56.41 15.68
CA LYS A 145 -17.86 -57.15 14.58
C LYS A 145 -17.18 -56.91 13.23
N ASP A 146 -16.16 -56.06 13.16
CA ASP A 146 -15.47 -55.68 11.92
C ASP A 146 -14.12 -56.39 11.78
N GLU A 147 -14.20 -57.69 11.59
CA GLU A 147 -13.05 -58.58 11.46
C GLU A 147 -12.35 -58.43 10.10
N LEU A 148 -11.09 -58.88 10.03
CA LEU A 148 -10.39 -58.99 8.75
C LEU A 148 -11.08 -59.99 7.81
N THR A 149 -11.03 -59.74 6.51
CA THR A 149 -11.45 -60.72 5.49
C THR A 149 -10.36 -61.79 5.33
N GLU A 150 -10.67 -62.94 4.73
CA GLU A 150 -9.64 -63.94 4.39
C GLU A 150 -8.54 -63.36 3.48
N LYS A 151 -8.96 -62.53 2.52
CA LYS A 151 -8.04 -61.78 1.66
C LYS A 151 -7.18 -60.82 2.48
N GLY A 152 -7.78 -60.04 3.39
CA GLY A 152 -7.09 -59.15 4.29
C GLY A 152 -6.03 -59.86 5.13
N ARG A 153 -6.33 -61.03 5.70
CA ARG A 153 -5.36 -61.86 6.44
C ARG A 153 -4.19 -62.31 5.55
N LYS A 154 -4.46 -62.78 4.33
CA LYS A 154 -3.42 -63.18 3.36
C LYS A 154 -2.53 -62.01 2.97
N ASP A 155 -3.11 -60.83 2.72
CA ASP A 155 -2.38 -59.62 2.35
C ASP A 155 -1.51 -59.09 3.50
N VAL A 156 -1.99 -59.20 4.74
CA VAL A 156 -1.21 -58.89 5.95
C VAL A 156 -0.03 -59.84 6.09
N ILE A 157 -0.21 -61.16 5.92
CA ILE A 157 0.88 -62.14 5.95
C ILE A 157 1.91 -61.83 4.86
N ALA A 158 1.46 -61.58 3.63
CA ALA A 158 2.36 -61.25 2.52
C ALA A 158 3.15 -59.95 2.77
N SER A 159 2.53 -58.97 3.43
CA SER A 159 3.18 -57.72 3.83
C SER A 159 4.15 -57.92 5.00
N ALA A 160 3.79 -58.75 5.98
CA ALA A 160 4.64 -59.14 7.09
C ALA A 160 5.91 -59.87 6.61
N GLU A 161 5.80 -60.76 5.62
CA GLU A 161 6.94 -61.42 4.99
C GLU A 161 7.92 -60.41 4.37
N LYS A 162 7.41 -59.34 3.74
CA LYS A 162 8.25 -58.25 3.22
C LYS A 162 8.89 -57.44 4.35
N LEU A 163 8.21 -57.28 5.48
CA LEU A 163 8.69 -56.56 6.67
C LEU A 163 9.82 -57.29 7.42
N LYS A 164 10.07 -58.58 7.17
CA LYS A 164 11.22 -59.30 7.77
C LYS A 164 12.55 -58.57 7.56
N LYS A 165 12.71 -57.90 6.42
CA LYS A 165 13.90 -57.10 6.10
C LYS A 165 14.10 -55.88 7.00
N GLU A 166 13.06 -55.42 7.68
CA GLU A 166 13.11 -54.23 8.53
C GLU A 166 13.63 -54.53 9.94
N ASN A 167 13.62 -55.80 10.39
CA ASN A 167 13.99 -56.21 11.76
C ASN A 167 13.18 -55.45 12.82
N ILE A 168 11.84 -55.50 12.74
CA ILE A 168 10.95 -54.88 13.72
C ILE A 168 11.17 -55.51 15.10
N GLU A 169 11.27 -54.70 16.14
CA GLU A 169 11.51 -55.14 17.53
C GLU A 169 10.29 -54.94 18.43
N VAL A 170 9.44 -53.95 18.10
CA VAL A 170 8.22 -53.62 18.83
C VAL A 170 7.10 -53.35 17.84
N ILE A 171 5.91 -53.86 18.12
CA ILE A 171 4.69 -53.52 17.40
C ILE A 171 3.85 -52.65 18.32
N VAL A 172 3.33 -51.54 17.80
CA VAL A 172 2.39 -50.66 18.46
C VAL A 172 1.10 -50.69 17.65
N SER A 173 -0.04 -50.94 18.27
CA SER A 173 -1.31 -51.06 17.56
C SER A 173 -2.41 -50.17 18.14
N SER A 174 -3.32 -49.75 17.26
CA SER A 174 -4.64 -49.24 17.63
C SER A 174 -5.43 -50.27 18.45
N PRO A 175 -6.29 -49.86 19.41
CA PRO A 175 -7.06 -50.81 20.20
C PRO A 175 -8.17 -51.53 19.41
N SER A 176 -8.47 -51.12 18.17
CA SER A 176 -9.50 -51.71 17.31
C SER A 176 -9.23 -53.18 16.99
N ALA A 177 -10.28 -54.01 16.93
CA ALA A 177 -10.19 -55.44 16.67
C ALA A 177 -9.36 -55.78 15.42
N ARG A 178 -9.67 -55.17 14.26
CA ARG A 178 -8.94 -55.37 13.00
C ARG A 178 -7.45 -55.01 13.05
N ALA A 179 -7.09 -53.97 13.81
CA ALA A 179 -5.70 -53.54 13.95
C ALA A 179 -4.93 -54.43 14.93
N LYS A 180 -5.59 -54.91 16.01
CA LYS A 180 -5.02 -55.91 16.92
C LYS A 180 -4.78 -57.23 16.18
N GLU A 181 -5.77 -57.72 15.45
CA GLU A 181 -5.64 -58.93 14.64
C GLU A 181 -4.50 -58.79 13.62
N THR A 182 -4.42 -57.64 12.93
CA THR A 182 -3.29 -57.34 12.03
C THR A 182 -1.95 -57.38 12.77
N ALA A 183 -1.85 -56.73 13.94
CA ALA A 183 -0.62 -56.70 14.74
C ALA A 183 -0.20 -58.09 15.24
N GLU A 184 -1.15 -58.94 15.63
CA GLU A 184 -0.92 -60.32 16.05
C GLU A 184 -0.43 -61.19 14.90
N ILE A 185 -1.06 -61.08 13.71
CA ILE A 185 -0.60 -61.79 12.51
C ILE A 185 0.84 -61.39 12.19
N VAL A 186 1.12 -60.08 12.14
CA VAL A 186 2.48 -59.58 11.85
C VAL A 186 3.47 -60.02 12.93
N GLY A 187 3.09 -59.95 14.21
CA GLY A 187 3.90 -60.39 15.34
C GLY A 187 4.25 -61.87 15.26
N ASN A 188 3.28 -62.73 14.92
CA ASN A 188 3.50 -64.16 14.71
C ASN A 188 4.42 -64.44 13.51
N THR A 189 4.25 -63.72 12.39
CA THR A 189 5.08 -63.88 11.20
C THR A 189 6.53 -63.39 11.41
N LEU A 190 6.72 -62.32 12.19
CA LEU A 190 8.04 -61.72 12.45
C LEU A 190 8.72 -62.28 13.70
N GLY A 191 8.01 -63.03 14.55
CA GLY A 191 8.51 -63.48 15.85
C GLY A 191 8.56 -62.38 16.92
N VAL A 192 7.82 -61.28 16.74
CA VAL A 192 7.78 -60.14 17.67
C VAL A 192 6.64 -60.32 18.65
N LYS A 193 6.98 -60.57 19.92
CA LYS A 193 5.99 -60.77 21.01
C LYS A 193 5.59 -59.48 21.71
N ASN A 194 6.37 -58.41 21.56
CA ASN A 194 6.09 -57.14 22.22
C ASN A 194 5.11 -56.32 21.39
N ILE A 195 3.82 -56.44 21.71
CA ILE A 195 2.74 -55.66 21.10
C ILE A 195 2.17 -54.71 22.15
N GLU A 196 2.36 -53.41 21.95
CA GLU A 196 1.81 -52.35 22.80
C GLU A 196 0.54 -51.77 22.17
N ILE A 197 -0.47 -51.46 22.98
CA ILE A 197 -1.70 -50.82 22.50
C ILE A 197 -1.71 -49.36 22.92
N ILE A 198 -1.89 -48.45 21.95
CA ILE A 198 -2.01 -47.01 22.20
C ILE A 198 -3.40 -46.53 21.76
N PRO A 199 -4.27 -46.10 22.70
CA PRO A 199 -5.64 -45.69 22.40
C PRO A 199 -5.74 -44.57 21.35
N GLU A 200 -4.82 -43.61 21.36
CA GLU A 200 -4.82 -42.45 20.48
C GLU A 200 -4.55 -42.78 19.00
N LEU A 201 -4.14 -44.01 18.68
CA LEU A 201 -3.96 -44.50 17.29
C LEU A 201 -5.23 -45.05 16.65
N TYR A 202 -6.37 -44.97 17.34
CA TYR A 202 -7.65 -45.42 16.82
C TYR A 202 -8.08 -44.65 15.56
N ASP A 203 -9.07 -45.17 14.83
CA ASP A 203 -9.52 -44.55 13.59
C ASP A 203 -10.25 -43.22 13.85
N VAL A 204 -10.53 -42.45 12.81
CA VAL A 204 -11.28 -41.19 12.94
C VAL A 204 -12.66 -41.43 13.54
N MET A 205 -13.06 -40.61 14.52
CA MET A 205 -14.40 -40.68 15.10
C MET A 205 -15.40 -40.07 14.11
N ILE A 206 -16.33 -40.87 13.61
CA ILE A 206 -17.25 -40.50 12.53
C ILE A 206 -18.65 -40.08 12.98
N GLY A 207 -18.89 -40.03 14.30
CA GLY A 207 -20.15 -39.59 14.88
C GLY A 207 -21.36 -40.42 14.41
N LYS A 208 -22.45 -39.73 14.04
CA LYS A 208 -23.70 -40.39 13.60
C LYS A 208 -23.59 -41.21 12.31
N PHE A 209 -22.49 -41.11 11.58
CA PHE A 209 -22.29 -41.77 10.28
C PHE A 209 -21.67 -43.17 10.41
N GLU A 210 -21.60 -43.70 11.62
CA GLU A 210 -21.02 -45.01 11.88
C GLU A 210 -21.75 -46.10 11.09
N GLY A 211 -21.02 -46.86 10.27
CA GLY A 211 -21.60 -47.93 9.47
C GLY A 211 -22.46 -47.48 8.28
N GLU A 212 -22.60 -46.17 8.04
CA GLU A 212 -23.22 -45.61 6.84
C GLU A 212 -22.32 -45.75 5.60
N PRO A 213 -22.84 -45.64 4.37
CA PRO A 213 -22.00 -45.58 3.17
C PRO A 213 -21.02 -44.41 3.19
N ILE A 214 -19.77 -44.62 2.74
CA ILE A 214 -18.73 -43.56 2.70
C ILE A 214 -19.20 -42.34 1.90
N SER A 215 -20.03 -42.54 0.87
CA SER A 215 -20.60 -41.46 0.06
C SER A 215 -21.44 -40.48 0.86
N GLU A 216 -22.19 -40.93 1.88
CA GLU A 216 -23.03 -40.06 2.70
C GLU A 216 -22.17 -39.14 3.57
N PHE A 217 -21.11 -39.67 4.17
CA PHE A 217 -20.17 -38.86 4.94
C PHE A 217 -19.41 -37.86 4.05
N LYS A 218 -19.03 -38.25 2.83
CA LYS A 218 -18.32 -37.36 1.90
C LYS A 218 -19.17 -36.17 1.42
N LYS A 219 -20.49 -36.34 1.29
CA LYS A 219 -21.43 -35.25 0.90
C LYS A 219 -21.45 -34.10 1.89
N GLU A 220 -21.07 -34.35 3.14
CA GLU A 220 -21.01 -33.33 4.19
C GLU A 220 -19.89 -32.32 3.96
N PHE A 221 -18.95 -32.55 3.03
CA PHE A 221 -17.84 -31.63 2.77
C PHE A 221 -17.96 -31.03 1.37
N SER A 222 -18.05 -29.70 1.29
CA SER A 222 -18.12 -28.98 0.00
C SER A 222 -16.75 -28.84 -0.69
N SER A 223 -15.68 -28.94 0.12
CA SER A 223 -14.30 -28.87 -0.32
C SER A 223 -13.40 -29.68 0.62
N PHE A 224 -12.21 -30.03 0.15
CA PHE A 224 -11.21 -30.75 0.95
C PHE A 224 -10.83 -29.98 2.23
N GLY A 225 -10.77 -28.65 2.17
CA GLY A 225 -10.41 -27.79 3.32
C GLY A 225 -11.39 -27.89 4.49
N GLU A 226 -12.68 -28.18 4.23
CA GLU A 226 -13.67 -28.35 5.31
C GLU A 226 -13.34 -29.54 6.22
N ARG A 227 -12.57 -30.54 5.76
CA ARG A 227 -12.17 -31.71 6.57
C ARG A 227 -11.34 -31.34 7.81
N PHE A 228 -10.72 -30.16 7.83
CA PHE A 228 -9.87 -29.71 8.93
C PHE A 228 -10.64 -28.98 10.03
N THR A 229 -11.83 -28.46 9.72
CA THR A 229 -12.59 -27.61 10.66
C THR A 229 -13.98 -28.14 10.95
N LYS A 230 -14.67 -28.72 9.96
CA LYS A 230 -16.06 -29.17 10.08
C LYS A 230 -16.17 -30.50 10.82
N LYS A 231 -17.22 -30.62 11.63
CA LYS A 231 -17.51 -31.77 12.50
C LYS A 231 -18.90 -32.35 12.21
N PRO A 232 -19.13 -32.93 11.02
CA PRO A 232 -20.46 -33.36 10.62
C PRO A 232 -20.97 -34.46 11.54
N GLY A 233 -22.20 -34.31 12.04
CA GLY A 233 -22.85 -35.34 12.85
C GLY A 233 -22.10 -35.73 14.14
N GLY A 234 -21.29 -34.83 14.68
CA GLY A 234 -20.45 -35.07 15.86
C GLY A 234 -19.11 -35.73 15.56
N ALA A 235 -18.73 -35.90 14.28
CA ALA A 235 -17.44 -36.45 13.90
C ALA A 235 -16.25 -35.57 14.36
N GLU A 236 -15.12 -36.22 14.60
CA GLU A 236 -13.81 -35.60 14.77
C GLU A 236 -13.36 -34.97 13.44
N ASN A 237 -12.74 -33.79 13.50
CA ASN A 237 -12.12 -33.19 12.32
C ASN A 237 -10.61 -33.55 12.22
N SER A 238 -10.00 -33.28 11.08
CA SER A 238 -8.61 -33.69 10.82
C SER A 238 -7.58 -33.04 11.77
N ARG A 239 -7.88 -31.86 12.35
CA ARG A 239 -7.00 -31.21 13.33
C ARG A 239 -7.02 -31.90 14.69
N GLU A 240 -8.19 -32.34 15.13
CA GLU A 240 -8.35 -33.12 16.35
C GLU A 240 -7.68 -34.49 16.22
N LEU A 241 -7.88 -35.16 15.08
CA LEU A 241 -7.20 -36.40 14.72
C LEU A 241 -5.67 -36.20 14.74
N ARG A 242 -5.17 -35.13 14.11
CA ARG A 242 -3.74 -34.78 14.09
C ARG A 242 -3.18 -34.66 15.50
N LYS A 243 -3.87 -33.91 16.37
CA LYS A 243 -3.44 -33.68 17.75
C LYS A 243 -3.26 -34.98 18.53
N ARG A 244 -4.23 -35.88 18.50
CA ARG A 244 -4.11 -37.16 19.22
C ARG A 244 -3.09 -38.11 18.59
N VAL A 245 -3.01 -38.17 17.25
CA VAL A 245 -2.02 -39.01 16.56
C VAL A 245 -0.61 -38.54 16.86
N MET A 246 -0.35 -37.23 16.82
CA MET A 246 0.97 -36.69 17.16
C MET A 246 1.32 -36.87 18.63
N LYS A 247 0.33 -36.82 19.53
CA LYS A 247 0.53 -37.22 20.94
C LYS A 247 0.96 -38.69 21.04
N ALA A 248 0.27 -39.61 20.35
CA ALA A 248 0.62 -41.02 20.30
C ALA A 248 2.05 -41.25 19.80
N LEU A 249 2.45 -40.56 18.73
CA LEU A 249 3.80 -40.67 18.17
C LEU A 249 4.87 -40.08 19.10
N GLY A 250 4.53 -39.07 19.90
CA GLY A 250 5.36 -38.60 21.00
C GLY A 250 5.60 -39.68 22.06
N GLU A 251 4.56 -40.43 22.43
CA GLU A 251 4.69 -41.57 23.36
C GLU A 251 5.53 -42.70 22.76
N VAL A 252 5.32 -43.05 21.49
CA VAL A 252 6.13 -44.04 20.76
C VAL A 252 7.61 -43.63 20.76
N ARG A 253 7.90 -42.34 20.53
CA ARG A 253 9.29 -41.82 20.55
C ARG A 253 9.97 -42.04 21.89
N VAL A 254 9.25 -41.90 23.00
CA VAL A 254 9.81 -42.05 24.35
C VAL A 254 9.92 -43.52 24.74
N LYS A 255 8.83 -44.30 24.61
CA LYS A 255 8.77 -45.71 25.03
C LYS A 255 9.65 -46.62 24.17
N CYS A 256 9.74 -46.32 22.87
CA CYS A 256 10.48 -47.11 21.88
C CYS A 256 11.74 -46.38 21.38
N ALA A 257 12.36 -45.54 22.21
CA ALA A 257 13.58 -44.82 21.87
C ALA A 257 14.68 -45.76 21.35
N GLY A 258 15.23 -45.48 20.17
CA GLY A 258 16.31 -46.26 19.56
C GLY A 258 15.91 -47.62 18.96
N LYS A 259 14.62 -47.98 19.02
CA LYS A 259 14.09 -49.25 18.49
C LYS A 259 13.54 -49.11 17.07
N LYS A 260 13.35 -50.24 16.40
CA LYS A 260 12.57 -50.32 15.16
C LYS A 260 11.14 -50.74 15.43
N VAL A 261 10.19 -49.86 15.12
CA VAL A 261 8.79 -49.97 15.53
C VAL A 261 7.88 -50.11 14.34
N LEU A 262 6.96 -51.07 14.39
CA LEU A 262 5.81 -51.11 13.49
C LEU A 262 4.60 -50.48 14.18
N VAL A 263 3.99 -49.48 13.57
CA VAL A 263 2.75 -48.86 14.03
C VAL A 263 1.61 -49.36 13.15
N VAL A 264 0.72 -50.18 13.71
CA VAL A 264 -0.49 -50.68 13.05
C VAL A 264 -1.66 -49.77 13.38
N SER A 265 -2.19 -49.08 12.37
CA SER A 265 -3.27 -48.11 12.53
C SER A 265 -4.19 -48.10 11.30
N HIS A 266 -4.89 -47.00 11.07
CA HIS A 266 -5.94 -46.87 10.07
C HIS A 266 -5.57 -45.85 8.99
N GLY A 267 -6.40 -45.77 7.96
CA GLY A 267 -6.12 -44.91 6.81
C GLY A 267 -5.97 -43.43 7.19
N ASP A 268 -6.98 -42.84 7.84
CA ASP A 268 -6.97 -41.42 8.21
C ASP A 268 -5.87 -41.03 9.22
N PRO A 269 -5.64 -41.78 10.32
CA PRO A 269 -4.51 -41.54 11.22
C PRO A 269 -3.14 -41.58 10.52
N ILE A 270 -2.89 -42.58 9.65
CA ILE A 270 -1.62 -42.70 8.93
C ILE A 270 -1.48 -41.55 7.92
N TRP A 271 -2.55 -41.22 7.22
CA TRP A 271 -2.61 -40.12 6.27
C TRP A 271 -2.21 -38.78 6.92
N VAL A 272 -2.81 -38.45 8.06
CA VAL A 272 -2.47 -37.24 8.82
C VAL A 272 -1.05 -37.31 9.38
N ALA A 273 -0.61 -38.47 9.89
CA ALA A 273 0.74 -38.64 10.41
C ALA A 273 1.81 -38.38 9.35
N ILE A 274 1.65 -38.91 8.13
CA ILE A 274 2.58 -38.69 7.00
C ILE A 274 2.76 -37.20 6.76
N ALA A 275 1.64 -36.50 6.53
CA ALA A 275 1.70 -35.09 6.16
C ALA A 275 2.23 -34.21 7.30
N THR A 276 1.88 -34.55 8.54
CA THR A 276 2.29 -33.79 9.72
C THR A 276 3.77 -33.97 10.04
N LEU A 277 4.28 -35.20 9.98
CA LEU A 277 5.70 -35.47 10.28
C LEU A 277 6.63 -34.77 9.29
N GLU A 278 6.23 -34.65 8.03
CA GLU A 278 6.95 -33.89 6.99
C GLU A 278 6.78 -32.36 7.12
N GLY A 279 6.04 -31.87 8.12
CA GLY A 279 5.84 -30.44 8.38
C GLY A 279 4.99 -29.72 7.34
N LEU A 280 4.13 -30.45 6.60
CA LEU A 280 3.29 -29.88 5.55
C LEU A 280 2.16 -29.02 6.13
N LYS A 281 1.79 -27.96 5.40
CA LYS A 281 0.58 -27.19 5.68
C LYS A 281 -0.65 -27.98 5.24
N GLU A 282 -1.81 -27.71 5.86
CA GLU A 282 -3.08 -28.39 5.54
C GLU A 282 -3.45 -28.36 4.06
N THR A 283 -3.09 -27.27 3.35
CA THR A 283 -3.28 -27.10 1.91
C THR A 283 -2.46 -28.05 1.05
N ASP A 284 -1.38 -28.61 1.60
CA ASP A 284 -0.44 -29.49 0.90
C ASP A 284 -0.68 -30.98 1.20
N TYR A 285 -1.71 -31.31 1.99
CA TYR A 285 -2.09 -32.69 2.26
C TYR A 285 -2.66 -33.32 0.99
N LYS A 286 -2.11 -34.44 0.56
CA LYS A 286 -2.52 -35.13 -0.67
C LYS A 286 -3.29 -36.40 -0.35
N GLU A 287 -4.34 -36.69 -1.11
CA GLU A 287 -5.07 -37.96 -1.01
C GLU A 287 -4.18 -39.17 -1.31
N SER A 288 -3.16 -38.99 -2.15
CA SER A 288 -2.18 -40.04 -2.48
C SER A 288 -1.34 -40.52 -1.29
N PHE A 289 -1.34 -39.80 -0.16
CA PHE A 289 -0.70 -40.26 1.07
C PHE A 289 -1.50 -41.37 1.75
N TYR A 290 -2.81 -41.46 1.50
CA TYR A 290 -3.72 -42.41 2.14
C TYR A 290 -3.33 -43.86 1.79
N PRO A 291 -3.04 -44.72 2.78
CA PRO A 291 -2.58 -46.07 2.51
C PRO A 291 -3.73 -47.03 2.18
N SER A 292 -3.46 -48.01 1.32
CA SER A 292 -4.33 -49.15 1.06
C SER A 292 -4.31 -50.16 2.21
N PRO A 293 -5.34 -51.02 2.38
CA PRO A 293 -5.31 -52.06 3.42
C PRO A 293 -4.07 -52.96 3.31
N ALA A 294 -3.49 -53.33 4.45
CA ALA A 294 -2.20 -54.04 4.57
C ALA A 294 -0.98 -53.33 3.95
N GLU A 295 -1.12 -52.13 3.38
CA GLU A 295 0.03 -51.36 2.90
C GLU A 295 0.85 -50.86 4.09
N PHE A 296 2.17 -50.99 3.98
CA PHE A 296 3.10 -50.37 4.92
C PHE A 296 3.98 -49.32 4.24
N LYS A 297 4.27 -48.24 4.96
CA LYS A 297 5.16 -47.16 4.54
C LYS A 297 6.17 -46.87 5.64
N LYS A 298 7.43 -46.70 5.23
CA LYS A 298 8.48 -46.20 6.13
C LYS A 298 8.32 -44.70 6.25
N ILE A 299 8.18 -44.20 7.48
CA ILE A 299 8.02 -42.78 7.73
C ILE A 299 9.03 -42.39 8.81
N LYS A 300 9.76 -41.32 8.56
CA LYS A 300 10.77 -40.87 9.50
C LYS A 300 10.10 -40.17 10.67
N LEU A 301 10.34 -40.67 11.87
CA LEU A 301 9.97 -39.96 13.09
C LEU A 301 11.04 -38.91 13.38
N HIS A 302 10.89 -37.73 12.78
CA HIS A 302 11.89 -36.65 12.85
C HIS A 302 12.17 -36.17 14.27
N ASN A 303 13.41 -35.78 14.57
CA ASN A 303 13.81 -35.10 15.80
C ASN A 303 13.47 -33.59 15.75
N TRP A 304 12.27 -33.28 15.25
CA TRP A 304 11.78 -31.93 15.10
C TRP A 304 10.83 -31.55 16.24
N PRO A 305 10.70 -30.25 16.55
CA PRO A 305 9.76 -29.76 17.54
C PRO A 305 8.36 -29.60 16.95
N TYR A 306 7.38 -30.24 17.57
CA TYR A 306 5.96 -30.07 17.22
C TYR A 306 5.22 -29.42 18.40
N ASN A 307 4.28 -28.52 18.10
CA ASN A 307 3.41 -27.90 19.09
C ASN A 307 2.30 -28.88 19.56
N PRO A 308 1.47 -28.53 20.56
CA PRO A 308 0.38 -29.38 21.05
C PRO A 308 -0.71 -29.67 20.01
N GLU A 309 -0.78 -28.90 18.93
CA GLU A 309 -1.65 -29.08 17.77
C GLU A 309 -1.06 -30.06 16.74
N GLY A 310 0.16 -30.54 17.00
CA GLY A 310 0.91 -31.46 16.14
C GLY A 310 1.68 -30.78 15.01
N GLU A 311 1.66 -29.47 14.91
CA GLU A 311 2.29 -28.72 13.82
C GLU A 311 3.78 -28.50 14.11
N LEU A 312 4.61 -28.52 13.08
CA LEU A 312 6.03 -28.18 13.19
C LEU A 312 6.17 -26.74 13.67
N ASP A 313 6.80 -26.54 14.83
CA ASP A 313 6.97 -25.22 15.43
C ASP A 313 8.35 -25.09 16.08
N LEU A 314 9.20 -24.25 15.48
CA LEU A 314 10.58 -24.04 15.89
C LEU A 314 10.71 -23.07 17.07
N HIS A 315 9.61 -22.52 17.60
CA HIS A 315 9.65 -21.57 18.70
C HIS A 315 9.82 -22.25 20.06
N LYS A 316 10.16 -21.44 21.06
CA LYS A 316 10.01 -21.84 22.47
C LYS A 316 8.52 -22.04 22.77
N PRO A 317 8.16 -23.03 23.61
CA PRO A 317 9.04 -23.92 24.36
C PRO A 317 9.43 -25.21 23.61
N TYR A 318 8.94 -25.42 22.40
CA TYR A 318 9.01 -26.72 21.72
C TYR A 318 10.43 -27.10 21.32
N ILE A 319 11.18 -26.16 20.71
CA ILE A 319 12.57 -26.38 20.30
C ILE A 319 13.51 -26.68 21.49
N ASP A 320 13.19 -26.17 22.68
CA ASP A 320 14.03 -26.37 23.89
C ASP A 320 14.03 -27.83 24.36
N LYS A 321 13.03 -28.63 23.94
CA LYS A 321 12.92 -30.05 24.27
C LYS A 321 13.79 -30.94 23.37
N ILE A 322 14.31 -30.40 22.28
CA ILE A 322 15.09 -31.17 21.30
C ILE A 322 16.52 -31.37 21.80
N LEU A 323 16.89 -32.64 21.96
CA LEU A 323 18.24 -33.07 22.32
C LEU A 323 19.01 -33.49 21.07
N ILE A 324 20.31 -33.20 21.05
CA ILE A 324 21.22 -33.68 20.01
C ILE A 324 22.42 -34.41 20.62
N LYS A 325 23.04 -35.31 19.88
CA LYS A 325 24.21 -36.09 20.29
C LYS A 325 25.48 -35.23 20.25
N CYS A 326 26.27 -35.28 21.32
CA CYS A 326 27.62 -34.72 21.37
C CYS A 326 28.67 -35.78 21.00
N ASP A 327 29.79 -35.37 20.43
CA ASP A 327 30.93 -36.25 20.14
C ASP A 327 31.50 -36.94 21.39
N CYS A 328 31.28 -36.37 22.59
CA CYS A 328 31.70 -37.00 23.85
C CYS A 328 30.73 -38.07 24.37
N GLY A 329 29.69 -38.42 23.59
CA GLY A 329 28.68 -39.42 23.92
C GLY A 329 27.53 -38.93 24.81
N ASN A 330 27.54 -37.68 25.29
CA ASN A 330 26.44 -37.11 26.06
C ASN A 330 25.46 -36.31 25.17
N ASN A 331 24.29 -35.97 25.67
CA ASN A 331 23.34 -35.10 24.98
C ASN A 331 23.73 -33.62 25.13
N MET A 332 23.42 -32.83 24.12
CA MET A 332 23.48 -31.37 24.13
C MET A 332 22.06 -30.81 24.21
N LYS A 333 21.91 -29.68 24.88
CA LYS A 333 20.66 -28.92 24.97
C LYS A 333 20.82 -27.58 24.29
N ARG A 334 19.74 -27.05 23.72
CA ARG A 334 19.74 -25.68 23.19
C ARG A 334 20.04 -24.69 24.32
N VAL A 335 20.82 -23.66 24.04
CA VAL A 335 20.88 -22.46 24.90
C VAL A 335 19.49 -21.84 24.97
N LEU A 336 19.10 -21.16 26.06
CA LEU A 336 17.71 -20.74 26.25
C LEU A 336 17.36 -19.41 25.58
N GLU A 337 18.37 -18.66 25.16
CA GLU A 337 18.23 -17.32 24.62
C GLU A 337 17.53 -17.32 23.24
N VAL A 338 16.83 -16.22 22.96
CA VAL A 338 16.29 -15.87 21.64
C VAL A 338 17.11 -14.73 21.03
N MET A 339 16.99 -14.54 19.72
CA MET A 339 17.74 -13.52 19.00
C MET A 339 17.14 -12.13 19.24
N ASP A 340 17.97 -11.11 19.05
CA ASP A 340 17.57 -9.72 19.00
C ASP A 340 16.59 -9.51 17.85
N VAL A 341 15.49 -8.79 18.11
CA VAL A 341 14.43 -8.57 17.11
C VAL A 341 14.96 -7.88 15.84
N TRP A 342 15.99 -7.04 15.98
CA TRP A 342 16.59 -6.35 14.84
C TRP A 342 17.39 -7.29 13.91
N PHE A 343 17.75 -8.50 14.36
CA PHE A 343 18.29 -9.53 13.49
C PHE A 343 17.23 -10.05 12.53
N ASP A 344 16.02 -10.33 13.00
CA ASP A 344 14.91 -10.76 12.14
C ASP A 344 14.65 -9.71 11.05
N SER A 345 14.60 -8.42 11.44
CA SER A 345 14.41 -7.32 10.49
C SER A 345 15.60 -7.15 9.53
N GLY A 346 16.83 -7.34 10.00
CA GLY A 346 18.04 -7.24 9.17
C GLY A 346 18.23 -8.41 8.21
N ALA A 347 17.68 -9.59 8.55
CA ALA A 347 17.72 -10.79 7.73
C ALA A 347 16.60 -10.82 6.67
N MET A 348 15.63 -9.90 6.72
CA MET A 348 14.48 -9.82 5.82
C MET A 348 14.82 -9.99 4.32
N PRO A 349 15.88 -9.38 3.75
CA PRO A 349 16.22 -9.55 2.32
C PRO A 349 16.50 -11.00 1.91
N PHE A 350 16.93 -11.82 2.87
CA PHE A 350 17.34 -13.21 2.66
C PHE A 350 16.25 -14.18 3.10
N ALA A 351 15.68 -13.94 4.28
CA ALA A 351 14.71 -14.83 4.92
C ALA A 351 13.35 -14.82 4.21
N SER A 352 12.90 -13.66 3.70
CA SER A 352 11.60 -13.52 3.02
C SER A 352 11.48 -14.34 1.74
N GLN A 353 12.61 -14.68 1.12
CA GLN A 353 12.67 -15.44 -0.14
C GLN A 353 13.10 -16.90 0.06
N GLY A 354 13.31 -17.34 1.31
CA GLY A 354 13.84 -18.67 1.61
C GLY A 354 15.27 -18.92 1.07
N TRP A 355 16.02 -17.87 0.75
CA TRP A 355 17.31 -17.94 0.02
C TRP A 355 18.35 -18.88 0.65
N LEU A 356 18.42 -18.88 1.99
CA LEU A 356 19.40 -19.65 2.77
C LEU A 356 19.23 -21.18 2.67
N SER A 357 18.11 -21.67 2.14
CA SER A 357 17.85 -23.12 2.04
C SER A 357 18.54 -23.80 0.86
N HIS A 358 19.05 -23.05 -0.14
CA HIS A 358 19.55 -23.64 -1.38
C HIS A 358 20.84 -23.00 -1.97
N HIS A 359 21.22 -21.77 -1.62
CA HIS A 359 22.19 -21.01 -2.46
C HIS A 359 23.13 -20.04 -1.71
N LEU A 360 24.17 -20.53 -1.03
CA LEU A 360 25.24 -19.66 -0.51
C LEU A 360 26.13 -19.01 -1.60
N VAL A 361 25.90 -19.32 -2.89
CA VAL A 361 26.77 -18.89 -4.01
C VAL A 361 26.14 -17.80 -4.90
N ALA A 362 24.80 -17.66 -4.93
CA ALA A 362 24.10 -16.70 -5.78
C ALA A 362 23.41 -15.63 -4.95
N LYS A 363 23.29 -14.39 -5.44
CA LYS A 363 22.54 -13.33 -4.74
C LYS A 363 21.04 -13.66 -4.69
N PRO A 364 20.29 -13.20 -3.66
CA PRO A 364 18.84 -13.31 -3.67
C PRO A 364 18.24 -12.59 -4.91
N PRO A 365 17.13 -13.08 -5.47
CA PRO A 365 16.33 -12.32 -6.43
C PRO A 365 16.04 -10.89 -5.93
N ASN A 366 16.06 -9.92 -6.84
CA ASN A 366 15.79 -8.50 -6.55
C ASN A 366 16.69 -7.87 -5.46
N TYR A 367 17.90 -8.42 -5.26
CA TYR A 367 18.91 -7.89 -4.37
C TYR A 367 20.06 -7.24 -5.15
N PRO A 368 20.56 -6.06 -4.72
CA PRO A 368 20.05 -5.26 -3.60
C PRO A 368 18.82 -4.42 -3.98
N ALA A 369 18.03 -4.00 -2.98
CA ALA A 369 16.85 -3.16 -3.22
C ALA A 369 17.24 -1.81 -3.82
N GLU A 370 16.48 -1.31 -4.80
CA GLU A 370 16.75 -0.01 -5.43
C GLU A 370 16.59 1.16 -4.45
N TYR A 371 15.65 1.05 -3.50
CA TYR A 371 15.32 2.12 -2.57
C TYR A 371 14.56 1.60 -1.34
N ILE A 372 14.78 2.24 -0.19
CA ILE A 372 13.99 2.08 1.04
C ILE A 372 13.65 3.47 1.64
N SER A 373 12.56 3.54 2.42
CA SER A 373 12.11 4.79 3.05
C SER A 373 11.60 4.54 4.45
N GLU A 374 12.26 5.08 5.46
CA GLU A 374 11.81 5.02 6.86
C GLU A 374 12.29 6.26 7.64
N ALA A 375 11.79 6.45 8.85
CA ALA A 375 12.17 7.58 9.71
C ALA A 375 13.64 7.54 10.16
N ILE A 376 14.15 8.72 10.53
CA ILE A 376 15.55 8.97 10.94
C ILE A 376 16.04 8.11 12.11
N ASP A 377 15.14 7.63 12.96
CA ASP A 377 15.45 6.71 14.05
C ASP A 377 15.95 5.34 13.55
N GLN A 378 15.56 4.92 12.34
CA GLN A 378 16.04 3.67 11.73
C GLN A 378 17.53 3.66 11.37
N THR A 379 18.22 4.81 11.42
CA THR A 379 19.69 4.89 11.36
C THR A 379 20.41 4.14 12.49
N ARG A 380 19.69 3.72 13.54
CA ARG A 380 20.18 2.91 14.65
C ARG A 380 19.48 1.55 14.79
N GLY A 381 18.46 1.31 13.97
CA GLY A 381 17.68 0.09 13.93
C GLY A 381 17.85 -0.58 12.57
N TRP A 382 16.78 -0.55 11.77
CA TRP A 382 16.68 -1.37 10.57
C TRP A 382 17.72 -1.06 9.49
N PHE A 383 18.03 0.21 9.21
CA PHE A 383 19.05 0.55 8.20
C PHE A 383 20.41 -0.03 8.56
N TYR A 384 20.76 0.03 9.85
CA TYR A 384 22.01 -0.53 10.35
C TYR A 384 22.01 -2.05 10.23
N THR A 385 20.97 -2.75 10.68
CA THR A 385 20.98 -4.21 10.70
C THR A 385 20.93 -4.83 9.30
N LEU A 386 20.23 -4.20 8.35
CA LEU A 386 20.28 -4.59 6.94
C LEU A 386 21.71 -4.53 6.36
N LEU A 387 22.48 -3.50 6.72
CA LEU A 387 23.87 -3.33 6.29
C LEU A 387 24.83 -4.27 7.04
N ALA A 388 24.62 -4.46 8.34
CA ALA A 388 25.44 -5.32 9.18
C ALA A 388 25.30 -6.79 8.76
N VAL A 389 24.08 -7.29 8.57
CA VAL A 389 23.82 -8.69 8.17
C VAL A 389 24.40 -8.98 6.78
N SER A 390 24.16 -8.11 5.79
CA SER A 390 24.75 -8.27 4.46
C SER A 390 26.27 -8.24 4.47
N SER A 391 26.87 -7.35 5.26
CA SER A 391 28.32 -7.27 5.42
C SER A 391 28.91 -8.52 6.08
N LEU A 392 28.25 -9.08 7.11
CA LEU A 392 28.62 -10.33 7.77
C LEU A 392 28.53 -11.54 6.81
N LEU A 393 27.57 -11.53 5.89
CA LEU A 393 27.43 -12.54 4.84
C LEU A 393 28.42 -12.34 3.68
N GLY A 394 29.26 -11.30 3.72
CA GLY A 394 30.21 -11.01 2.65
C GLY A 394 29.57 -10.38 1.40
N LEU A 395 28.34 -9.90 1.47
CA LEU A 395 27.60 -9.28 0.36
C LEU A 395 27.75 -7.75 0.33
N GLU A 396 27.27 -7.09 -0.73
CA GLU A 396 27.17 -5.63 -0.82
C GLU A 396 26.06 -5.08 0.09
N SER A 397 25.83 -3.76 0.13
CA SER A 397 24.66 -3.22 0.87
C SER A 397 23.34 -3.83 0.39
N SER A 398 22.41 -4.13 1.31
CA SER A 398 21.07 -4.63 0.98
C SER A 398 20.17 -3.63 0.24
N TYR A 399 20.60 -2.37 0.13
CA TYR A 399 19.86 -1.28 -0.49
C TYR A 399 20.81 -0.26 -1.14
N LYS A 400 20.39 0.30 -2.28
CA LYS A 400 21.17 1.29 -3.04
C LYS A 400 20.88 2.74 -2.63
N ARG A 401 19.66 3.03 -2.15
CA ARG A 401 19.21 4.38 -1.81
C ARG A 401 18.33 4.37 -0.56
N VAL A 402 18.41 5.44 0.22
CA VAL A 402 17.61 5.61 1.45
C VAL A 402 16.99 7.00 1.45
N LEU A 403 15.66 7.09 1.56
CA LEU A 403 15.00 8.31 2.03
C LEU A 403 14.74 8.19 3.52
N SER A 404 15.45 8.99 4.29
CA SER A 404 15.28 9.04 5.73
C SER A 404 14.34 10.17 6.08
N LEU A 405 13.17 9.83 6.62
CA LEU A 405 12.10 10.78 6.90
C LEU A 405 12.30 11.46 8.25
N GLY A 406 11.87 12.72 8.34
CA GLY A 406 11.66 13.41 9.61
C GLY A 406 10.47 12.82 10.36
N LEU A 407 10.29 13.24 11.60
CA LEU A 407 9.18 12.80 12.44
C LEU A 407 7.94 13.67 12.19
N VAL A 408 6.77 13.04 12.37
CA VAL A 408 5.51 13.78 12.52
C VAL A 408 5.36 14.17 13.98
N LEU A 409 5.27 15.46 14.22
CA LEU A 409 5.14 16.08 15.54
C LEU A 409 3.76 16.71 15.65
N ASP A 410 3.27 16.91 16.87
CA ASP A 410 2.05 17.68 17.07
C ASP A 410 2.25 19.18 16.76
N GLU A 411 1.18 19.96 16.88
CA GLU A 411 1.19 21.41 16.61
C GLU A 411 2.16 22.21 17.49
N LYS A 412 2.58 21.66 18.63
CA LYS A 412 3.53 22.26 19.58
C LYS A 412 4.97 21.80 19.35
N GLY A 413 5.19 20.90 18.39
CA GLY A 413 6.50 20.30 18.12
C GLY A 413 6.85 19.14 19.05
N GLU A 414 5.88 18.57 19.77
CA GLU A 414 6.13 17.40 20.59
C GLU A 414 5.95 16.10 19.79
N LYS A 415 6.76 15.10 20.14
CA LYS A 415 6.61 13.75 19.58
C LYS A 415 5.21 13.19 19.90
N MET A 416 4.52 12.72 18.87
CA MET A 416 3.22 12.07 19.04
C MET A 416 3.37 10.73 19.78
N SER A 417 2.58 10.51 20.83
CA SER A 417 2.58 9.27 21.61
C SER A 417 1.27 9.04 22.34
N LYS A 418 0.88 7.76 22.51
CA LYS A 418 -0.37 7.39 23.17
C LYS A 418 -0.44 7.90 24.62
N SER A 419 0.68 7.91 25.34
CA SER A 419 0.76 8.41 26.71
C SER A 419 0.49 9.91 26.83
N LYS A 420 0.86 10.69 25.81
CA LYS A 420 0.59 12.14 25.74
C LYS A 420 -0.81 12.47 25.22
N GLY A 421 -1.55 11.49 24.69
CA GLY A 421 -2.90 11.70 24.13
C GLY A 421 -2.93 12.59 22.87
N ASN A 422 -1.78 12.87 22.26
CA ASN A 422 -1.64 13.75 21.09
C ASN A 422 -1.51 12.97 19.75
N VAL A 423 -1.94 11.70 19.74
CA VAL A 423 -1.90 10.86 18.52
C VAL A 423 -3.10 11.17 17.65
N VAL A 424 -2.86 11.32 16.35
CA VAL A 424 -3.91 11.43 15.33
C VAL A 424 -3.96 10.14 14.53
N ASP A 425 -5.14 9.56 14.40
CA ASP A 425 -5.35 8.37 13.59
C ASP A 425 -5.39 8.73 12.09
N PRO A 426 -4.46 8.20 11.26
CA PRO A 426 -4.50 8.43 9.82
C PRO A 426 -5.80 8.00 9.15
N GLN A 427 -6.46 6.94 9.66
CA GLN A 427 -7.70 6.42 9.08
C GLN A 427 -8.83 7.46 9.17
N MET A 428 -8.97 8.11 10.32
CA MET A 428 -9.95 9.19 10.51
C MET A 428 -9.72 10.36 9.55
N LEU A 429 -8.46 10.71 9.28
CA LEU A 429 -8.12 11.78 8.33
C LEU A 429 -8.50 11.41 6.89
N MET A 430 -8.23 10.16 6.50
CA MET A 430 -8.58 9.66 5.16
C MET A 430 -10.09 9.58 4.96
N GLU A 431 -10.86 9.19 5.97
CA GLU A 431 -12.32 9.17 5.91
C GLU A 431 -12.91 10.58 5.81
N LYS A 432 -12.34 11.55 6.53
CA LYS A 432 -12.85 12.93 6.56
C LYS A 432 -12.47 13.76 5.33
N TYR A 433 -11.24 13.64 4.85
CA TYR A 433 -10.69 14.49 3.79
C TYR A 433 -10.41 13.77 2.47
N GLY A 434 -10.41 12.43 2.48
CA GLY A 434 -9.95 11.60 1.37
C GLY A 434 -8.45 11.31 1.45
N ALA A 435 -8.05 10.11 1.03
CA ALA A 435 -6.65 9.67 1.04
C ALA A 435 -5.72 10.59 0.24
N ASP A 436 -6.17 11.08 -0.91
CA ASP A 436 -5.37 11.99 -1.75
C ASP A 436 -5.09 13.34 -1.06
N ALA A 437 -6.02 13.85 -0.26
CA ALA A 437 -5.80 15.09 0.48
C ALA A 437 -4.69 14.92 1.53
N VAL A 438 -4.73 13.80 2.26
CA VAL A 438 -3.70 13.46 3.26
C VAL A 438 -2.34 13.29 2.58
N ARG A 439 -2.27 12.53 1.48
CA ARG A 439 -1.03 12.34 0.71
C ARG A 439 -0.47 13.66 0.18
N TRP A 440 -1.33 14.48 -0.45
CA TRP A 440 -0.93 15.76 -1.03
C TRP A 440 -0.34 16.71 0.02
N TYR A 441 -0.94 16.76 1.21
CA TYR A 441 -0.39 17.51 2.34
C TYR A 441 1.04 17.09 2.65
N PHE A 442 1.30 15.80 2.82
CA PHE A 442 2.64 15.29 3.14
C PHE A 442 3.68 15.56 2.04
N TYR A 443 3.26 15.61 0.78
CA TYR A 443 4.16 15.92 -0.34
C TYR A 443 4.43 17.42 -0.52
N THR A 444 3.59 18.31 0.01
CA THR A 444 3.67 19.74 -0.30
C THR A 444 4.09 20.62 0.88
N ILE A 445 4.00 20.14 2.11
CA ILE A 445 4.33 20.93 3.31
C ILE A 445 5.81 21.33 3.38
N ASN A 446 6.72 20.35 3.44
CA ASN A 446 8.17 20.53 3.54
C ASN A 446 8.92 19.27 3.06
N GLN A 447 10.26 19.32 3.03
CA GLN A 447 11.05 18.19 2.54
C GLN A 447 10.82 16.93 3.39
N PRO A 448 10.91 15.71 2.81
CA PRO A 448 10.57 14.48 3.53
C PRO A 448 11.37 14.26 4.82
N TRP A 449 12.63 14.70 4.83
CA TRP A 449 13.56 14.57 5.96
C TRP A 449 13.45 15.66 7.03
N ASP A 450 12.62 16.69 6.79
CA ASP A 450 12.30 17.69 7.80
C ASP A 450 11.14 17.20 8.66
N ASP A 451 11.20 17.50 9.96
CA ASP A 451 10.10 17.24 10.88
C ASP A 451 8.84 18.01 10.46
N LYS A 452 7.67 17.41 10.68
CA LYS A 452 6.37 17.95 10.24
C LYS A 452 5.52 18.27 11.44
N LEU A 453 5.29 19.55 11.66
CA LEU A 453 4.31 20.05 12.64
C LEU A 453 2.91 19.81 12.09
N PHE A 454 2.25 18.76 12.55
CA PHE A 454 0.97 18.34 12.03
C PHE A 454 -0.17 19.20 12.57
N ARG A 455 -0.96 19.78 11.65
CA ARG A 455 -2.23 20.42 11.96
C ARG A 455 -3.29 19.94 10.97
N GLU A 456 -4.39 19.44 11.49
CA GLU A 456 -5.47 18.87 10.66
C GLU A 456 -6.00 19.87 9.61
N LYS A 457 -6.10 21.15 9.98
CA LYS A 457 -6.54 22.22 9.07
C LYS A 457 -5.67 22.34 7.81
N ASP A 458 -4.38 22.03 7.91
CA ASP A 458 -3.45 22.15 6.79
C ASP A 458 -3.76 21.12 5.67
N ILE A 459 -4.39 19.98 6.00
CA ILE A 459 -4.91 19.02 5.01
C ILE A 459 -6.04 19.65 4.21
N GLN A 460 -6.99 20.30 4.90
CA GLN A 460 -8.11 20.97 4.24
C GLN A 460 -7.61 22.09 3.33
N ASP A 461 -6.64 22.87 3.79
CA ASP A 461 -6.08 23.97 3.03
C ASP A 461 -5.29 23.47 1.80
N ALA A 462 -4.50 22.40 1.94
CA ALA A 462 -3.82 21.75 0.81
C ALA A 462 -4.82 21.21 -0.24
N SER A 463 -5.89 20.56 0.20
CA SER A 463 -6.94 20.04 -0.69
C SER A 463 -7.68 21.15 -1.44
N ARG A 464 -8.07 22.22 -0.75
CA ARG A 464 -8.75 23.38 -1.38
C ARG A 464 -7.86 24.12 -2.36
N ARG A 465 -6.57 24.22 -2.05
CA ARG A 465 -5.58 24.89 -2.89
C ARG A 465 -5.30 24.15 -4.19
N PHE A 466 -5.43 22.82 -4.21
CA PHE A 466 -5.10 21.99 -5.37
C PHE A 466 -6.23 21.09 -5.85
N LEU A 467 -6.56 20.03 -5.10
CA LEU A 467 -7.45 18.95 -5.54
C LEU A 467 -8.83 19.45 -5.95
N MET A 468 -9.40 20.40 -5.19
CA MET A 468 -10.69 21.00 -5.53
C MET A 468 -10.63 21.79 -6.84
N ILE A 469 -9.53 22.50 -7.10
CA ILE A 469 -9.34 23.27 -8.33
C ILE A 469 -9.13 22.34 -9.53
N LEU A 470 -8.37 21.26 -9.35
CA LEU A 470 -8.19 20.22 -10.34
C LEU A 470 -9.53 19.58 -10.71
N TRP A 471 -10.30 19.15 -9.71
CA TRP A 471 -11.61 18.54 -9.94
C TRP A 471 -12.57 19.49 -10.66
N ASN A 472 -12.61 20.76 -10.25
CA ASN A 472 -13.42 21.78 -10.93
C ASN A 472 -12.99 22.01 -12.38
N SER A 473 -11.70 21.88 -12.70
CA SER A 473 -11.18 21.98 -14.06
C SER A 473 -11.63 20.80 -14.93
N PHE A 474 -11.63 19.58 -14.36
CA PHE A 474 -12.19 18.40 -15.01
C PHE A 474 -13.71 18.49 -15.20
N VAL A 475 -14.46 18.92 -14.17
CA VAL A 475 -15.91 19.13 -14.27
C VAL A 475 -16.23 20.17 -15.34
N TYR A 476 -15.46 21.27 -15.40
CA TYR A 476 -15.60 22.27 -16.45
C TYR A 476 -15.42 21.65 -17.84
N TRP A 477 -14.36 20.88 -18.07
CA TRP A 477 -14.17 20.18 -19.34
C TRP A 477 -15.37 19.26 -19.65
N ARG A 478 -15.81 18.45 -18.68
CA ARG A 478 -16.92 17.50 -18.85
C ARG A 478 -18.24 18.20 -19.22
N THR A 479 -18.49 19.40 -18.70
CA THR A 479 -19.70 20.18 -18.96
C THR A 479 -19.73 20.82 -20.35
N TYR A 480 -18.57 21.18 -20.90
CA TYR A 480 -18.47 21.95 -22.16
C TYR A 480 -17.73 21.19 -23.27
N LYS A 481 -17.57 19.87 -23.15
CA LYS A 481 -16.83 19.08 -24.15
C LYS A 481 -17.57 19.05 -25.49
N GLU A 482 -16.80 19.20 -26.57
CA GLU A 482 -17.26 19.15 -27.97
C GLU A 482 -16.64 17.98 -28.74
N VAL A 483 -15.98 17.07 -28.02
CA VAL A 483 -15.23 15.93 -28.56
C VAL A 483 -15.73 14.64 -27.91
N GLU A 484 -15.72 13.57 -28.71
CA GLU A 484 -16.10 12.23 -28.25
C GLU A 484 -14.94 11.54 -27.52
N LEU A 485 -15.29 10.54 -26.71
CA LEU A 485 -14.36 9.67 -26.01
C LEU A 485 -14.16 8.37 -26.83
N PRO A 486 -13.03 7.65 -26.65
CA PRO A 486 -11.88 7.95 -25.79
C PRO A 486 -10.94 9.01 -26.39
N LEU A 487 -10.37 9.87 -25.55
CA LEU A 487 -9.35 10.83 -25.98
C LEU A 487 -7.98 10.15 -26.21
N GLY A 488 -7.75 8.97 -25.62
CA GLY A 488 -6.48 8.25 -25.72
C GLY A 488 -6.13 7.75 -27.12
N SER A 489 -7.10 7.22 -27.88
CA SER A 489 -6.82 6.51 -29.14
C SER A 489 -6.59 7.42 -30.36
N SER A 490 -6.73 8.73 -30.22
CA SER A 490 -6.49 9.66 -31.32
C SER A 490 -5.93 11.00 -30.82
N THR A 491 -4.60 11.15 -30.83
CA THR A 491 -4.07 12.50 -31.01
C THR A 491 -4.48 12.95 -32.40
N SER A 492 -5.49 13.80 -32.45
CA SER A 492 -5.87 14.54 -33.64
C SER A 492 -4.58 15.05 -34.30
N LYS A 493 -4.32 14.65 -35.54
CA LYS A 493 -3.14 15.05 -36.35
C LYS A 493 -3.09 16.56 -36.62
N SER A 494 -4.02 17.33 -36.08
CA SER A 494 -4.17 18.77 -36.25
C SER A 494 -3.39 19.51 -35.17
N ARG A 495 -2.34 20.25 -35.58
CA ARG A 495 -1.66 21.21 -34.69
C ARG A 495 -2.67 22.29 -34.27
N PRO A 496 -2.72 22.68 -32.98
CA PRO A 496 -3.62 23.74 -32.54
C PRO A 496 -3.34 25.03 -33.30
N LYS A 497 -4.39 25.72 -33.74
CA LYS A 497 -4.29 27.01 -34.43
C LYS A 497 -4.20 28.14 -33.42
N LEU A 498 -4.98 28.07 -32.34
CA LEU A 498 -5.03 29.10 -31.30
C LEU A 498 -3.72 29.15 -30.51
N VAL A 499 -3.19 30.35 -30.33
CA VAL A 499 -1.91 30.57 -29.63
C VAL A 499 -2.00 30.13 -28.16
N ILE A 500 -3.15 30.30 -27.52
CA ILE A 500 -3.37 29.86 -26.13
C ILE A 500 -3.29 28.32 -25.99
N ASN A 501 -3.78 27.57 -26.99
CA ASN A 501 -3.70 26.11 -27.03
C ASN A 501 -2.28 25.62 -27.33
N LYS A 502 -1.56 26.30 -28.23
CA LYS A 502 -0.12 26.05 -28.45
C LYS A 502 0.67 26.26 -27.16
N TRP A 503 0.39 27.34 -26.45
CA TRP A 503 1.10 27.71 -25.23
C TRP A 503 0.87 26.69 -24.11
N ILE A 504 -0.37 26.24 -23.85
CA ILE A 504 -0.62 25.31 -22.73
C ILE A 504 0.08 23.95 -22.95
N LEU A 505 0.18 23.47 -24.20
CA LEU A 505 0.88 22.23 -24.51
C LEU A 505 2.40 22.37 -24.28
N VAL A 506 2.97 23.51 -24.69
CA VAL A 506 4.38 23.83 -24.40
C VAL A 506 4.62 23.97 -22.90
N LYS A 507 3.74 24.66 -22.19
CA LYS A 507 3.84 24.85 -20.74
C LYS A 507 3.72 23.53 -19.98
N TRP A 508 2.79 22.67 -20.38
CA TRP A 508 2.67 21.32 -19.83
C TRP A 508 3.95 20.50 -20.04
N SER A 509 4.53 20.54 -21.24
CA SER A 509 5.79 19.85 -21.56
C SER A 509 6.96 20.33 -20.68
N GLU A 510 7.05 21.64 -20.41
CA GLU A 510 8.05 22.22 -19.50
C GLU A 510 7.85 21.75 -18.04
N VAL A 511 6.60 21.81 -17.56
CA VAL A 511 6.24 21.37 -16.21
C VAL A 511 6.53 19.88 -16.03
N LEU A 512 6.11 19.05 -16.99
CA LEU A 512 6.36 17.62 -16.95
C LEU A 512 7.87 17.30 -16.95
N SER A 513 8.67 18.01 -17.75
CA SER A 513 10.13 17.88 -17.70
C SER A 513 10.70 18.21 -16.32
N THR A 514 10.17 19.24 -15.67
CA THR A 514 10.58 19.66 -14.32
C THR A 514 10.19 18.62 -13.27
N VAL A 515 8.95 18.13 -13.32
CA VAL A 515 8.44 17.08 -12.43
C VAL A 515 9.28 15.81 -12.56
N THR A 516 9.54 15.34 -13.78
CA THR A 516 10.39 14.17 -14.02
C THR A 516 11.79 14.36 -13.45
N LYS A 517 12.45 15.49 -13.73
CA LYS A 517 13.80 15.77 -13.19
C LYS A 517 13.86 15.81 -11.67
N ASN A 518 12.80 16.29 -11.02
CA ASN A 518 12.71 16.33 -9.56
C ASN A 518 12.47 14.94 -8.97
N LEU A 519 11.58 14.14 -9.57
CA LEU A 519 11.34 12.75 -9.16
C LEU A 519 12.58 11.86 -9.32
N GLU A 520 13.33 11.99 -10.42
CA GLU A 520 14.62 11.29 -10.62
C GLU A 520 15.66 11.60 -9.54
N LYS A 521 15.52 12.74 -8.85
CA LYS A 521 16.38 13.16 -7.74
C LYS A 521 15.74 12.98 -6.36
N TYR A 522 14.55 12.39 -6.29
CA TYR A 522 13.74 12.25 -5.08
C TYR A 522 13.35 13.60 -4.42
N ASP A 523 13.31 14.70 -5.16
CA ASP A 523 12.75 15.99 -4.70
C ASP A 523 11.23 16.01 -4.93
N ILE A 524 10.53 15.24 -4.10
CA ILE A 524 9.08 15.01 -4.19
C ILE A 524 8.31 16.33 -3.98
N VAL A 525 8.82 17.24 -3.15
CA VAL A 525 8.15 18.51 -2.84
C VAL A 525 8.19 19.46 -4.02
N ALA A 526 9.35 19.62 -4.66
CA ALA A 526 9.45 20.47 -5.84
C ALA A 526 8.61 19.91 -7.00
N ALA A 527 8.56 18.59 -7.15
CA ALA A 527 7.69 17.93 -8.14
C ALA A 527 6.20 18.21 -7.87
N ALA A 528 5.72 17.96 -6.65
CA ALA A 528 4.32 18.17 -6.28
C ALA A 528 3.90 19.65 -6.42
N ARG A 529 4.74 20.59 -5.97
CA ARG A 529 4.47 22.04 -6.09
C ARG A 529 4.48 22.53 -7.54
N ALA A 530 5.29 21.93 -8.42
CA ALA A 530 5.26 22.25 -9.85
C ALA A 530 3.92 21.87 -10.49
N LEU A 531 3.37 20.69 -10.15
CA LEU A 531 2.03 20.27 -10.57
C LEU A 531 0.94 21.18 -9.97
N GLU A 532 1.07 21.53 -8.68
CA GLU A 532 0.15 22.46 -8.02
C GLU A 532 0.08 23.79 -8.76
N ASN A 533 1.24 24.42 -8.97
CA ASN A 533 1.34 25.71 -9.63
C ASN A 533 0.79 25.67 -11.06
N PHE A 534 1.06 24.60 -11.81
CA PHE A 534 0.51 24.42 -13.15
C PHE A 534 -1.02 24.37 -13.13
N VAL A 535 -1.62 23.57 -12.24
CA VAL A 535 -3.08 23.46 -12.18
C VAL A 535 -3.72 24.78 -11.76
N VAL A 536 -3.15 25.44 -10.74
CA VAL A 536 -3.76 26.63 -10.15
C VAL A 536 -3.56 27.85 -11.03
N GLU A 537 -2.31 28.17 -11.38
CA GLU A 537 -1.97 29.42 -12.06
C GLU A 537 -2.11 29.29 -13.59
N ASP A 538 -1.59 28.21 -14.17
CA ASP A 538 -1.53 28.06 -15.62
C ASP A 538 -2.84 27.54 -16.22
N LEU A 539 -3.37 26.44 -15.67
CA LEU A 539 -4.54 25.77 -16.20
C LEU A 539 -5.83 26.48 -15.79
N SER A 540 -6.05 26.66 -14.48
CA SER A 540 -7.33 27.17 -13.97
C SER A 540 -7.47 28.69 -14.14
N ARG A 541 -6.53 29.46 -13.59
CA ARG A 541 -6.64 30.93 -13.54
C ARG A 541 -6.34 31.61 -14.86
N TRP A 542 -5.55 30.99 -15.73
CA TRP A 542 -5.21 31.55 -17.04
C TRP A 542 -5.89 30.82 -18.19
N TYR A 543 -5.49 29.57 -18.48
CA TYR A 543 -5.92 28.87 -19.69
C TYR A 543 -7.43 28.71 -19.78
N ILE A 544 -8.06 28.08 -18.79
CA ILE A 544 -9.51 27.84 -18.75
C ILE A 544 -10.28 29.16 -18.82
N ARG A 545 -9.81 30.19 -18.12
CA ARG A 545 -10.42 31.53 -18.17
C ARG A 545 -10.44 32.09 -19.59
N ARG A 546 -9.35 31.93 -20.36
CA ARG A 546 -9.24 32.43 -21.75
C ARG A 546 -10.07 31.63 -22.74
N ILE A 547 -10.14 30.31 -22.59
CA ILE A 547 -10.87 29.47 -23.55
C ILE A 547 -12.37 29.45 -23.32
N ARG A 548 -12.89 30.00 -22.20
CA ARG A 548 -14.32 30.04 -21.89
C ARG A 548 -15.16 30.64 -23.01
N GLU A 549 -14.70 31.70 -23.64
CA GLU A 549 -15.43 32.35 -24.75
C GLU A 549 -15.51 31.43 -25.98
N HIS A 550 -14.47 30.64 -26.24
CA HIS A 550 -14.48 29.65 -27.32
C HIS A 550 -15.38 28.46 -26.98
N MET A 551 -15.30 27.95 -25.75
CA MET A 551 -16.02 26.75 -25.29
C MET A 551 -17.53 26.98 -25.10
N LYS A 552 -18.00 28.24 -25.01
CA LYS A 552 -19.44 28.57 -24.96
C LYS A 552 -20.14 28.41 -26.32
N HIS A 553 -19.41 28.37 -27.42
CA HIS A 553 -19.97 28.30 -28.77
C HIS A 553 -19.88 26.88 -29.31
N GLU A 554 -20.86 26.07 -28.90
CA GLU A 554 -21.01 24.67 -29.31
C GLU A 554 -20.88 24.54 -30.84
N LYS A 555 -20.19 23.49 -31.29
CA LYS A 555 -19.93 23.16 -32.70
C LYS A 555 -18.96 24.05 -33.48
N SER A 556 -18.36 25.08 -32.87
CA SER A 556 -17.29 25.85 -33.54
C SER A 556 -15.96 25.10 -33.58
N ASP A 557 -15.13 25.34 -34.61
CA ASP A 557 -13.78 24.76 -34.71
C ASP A 557 -12.90 25.14 -33.50
N ALA A 558 -13.06 26.36 -32.99
CA ALA A 558 -12.36 26.83 -31.80
C ALA A 558 -12.78 26.07 -30.54
N ALA A 559 -14.08 25.78 -30.37
CA ALA A 559 -14.59 24.99 -29.26
C ALA A 559 -14.06 23.55 -29.30
N LYS A 560 -14.11 22.91 -30.48
CA LYS A 560 -13.54 21.56 -30.68
C LYS A 560 -12.04 21.52 -30.37
N GLU A 561 -11.27 22.51 -30.86
CA GLU A 561 -9.83 22.60 -30.59
C GLU A 561 -9.52 22.80 -29.10
N CYS A 562 -10.23 23.71 -28.41
CA CYS A 562 -10.05 23.96 -26.99
C CYS A 562 -10.46 22.76 -26.13
N SER A 563 -11.58 22.10 -26.49
CA SER A 563 -12.08 20.89 -25.83
C SER A 563 -11.09 19.73 -25.96
N ALA A 564 -10.56 19.49 -27.16
CA ALA A 564 -9.54 18.47 -27.40
C ALA A 564 -8.25 18.76 -26.62
N THR A 565 -7.77 20.01 -26.67
CA THR A 565 -6.52 20.40 -26.02
C THR A 565 -6.63 20.30 -24.50
N LEU A 566 -7.73 20.80 -23.90
CA LEU A 566 -7.94 20.72 -22.46
C LEU A 566 -8.07 19.25 -22.00
N GLY A 567 -8.82 18.43 -22.73
CA GLY A 567 -8.98 17.01 -22.43
C GLY A 567 -7.64 16.25 -22.48
N PHE A 568 -6.83 16.52 -23.50
CA PHE A 568 -5.48 15.95 -23.60
C PHE A 568 -4.59 16.37 -22.43
N VAL A 569 -4.55 17.65 -22.07
CA VAL A 569 -3.74 18.14 -20.94
C VAL A 569 -4.20 17.51 -19.62
N LEU A 570 -5.51 17.38 -19.39
CA LEU A 570 -6.03 16.73 -18.18
C LEU A 570 -5.70 15.22 -18.13
N LEU A 571 -5.71 14.55 -19.28
CA LEU A 571 -5.37 13.12 -19.40
C LEU A 571 -3.88 12.89 -19.13
N GLU A 572 -2.99 13.72 -19.68
CA GLU A 572 -1.56 13.61 -19.42
C GLU A 572 -1.22 14.03 -17.97
N LEU A 573 -1.93 15.02 -17.44
CA LEU A 573 -1.80 15.44 -16.05
C LEU A 573 -2.18 14.32 -15.08
N SER A 574 -3.27 13.59 -15.34
CA SER A 574 -3.66 12.48 -14.46
C SER A 574 -2.59 11.38 -14.43
N LYS A 575 -1.94 11.08 -15.56
CA LYS A 575 -0.80 10.14 -15.60
C LYS A 575 0.36 10.60 -14.71
N ALA A 576 0.77 11.87 -14.82
CA ALA A 576 1.87 12.42 -14.01
C ALA A 576 1.51 12.57 -12.52
N LEU A 577 0.23 12.76 -12.21
CA LEU A 577 -0.28 12.96 -10.85
C LEU A 577 -0.52 11.63 -10.11
N ALA A 578 -0.70 10.52 -10.82
CA ALA A 578 -1.04 9.22 -10.26
C ALA A 578 -0.14 8.74 -9.09
N PRO A 579 1.19 8.95 -9.08
CA PRO A 579 2.03 8.60 -7.93
C PRO A 579 1.73 9.42 -6.65
N PHE A 580 1.15 10.59 -6.80
CA PHE A 580 0.87 11.52 -5.69
C PHE A 580 -0.58 11.41 -5.20
N ALA A 581 -1.55 11.48 -6.11
CA ALA A 581 -2.98 11.48 -5.82
C ALA A 581 -3.68 10.43 -6.70
N PRO A 582 -3.52 9.12 -6.40
CA PRO A 582 -3.96 8.04 -7.27
C PRO A 582 -5.46 8.05 -7.56
N PHE A 583 -6.32 8.34 -6.57
CA PHE A 583 -7.76 8.17 -6.72
C PHE A 583 -8.40 9.25 -7.61
N ILE A 584 -8.04 10.51 -7.41
CA ILE A 584 -8.50 11.61 -8.26
C ILE A 584 -7.92 11.47 -9.68
N SER A 585 -6.68 11.00 -9.79
CA SER A 585 -6.04 10.75 -11.09
C SER A 585 -6.80 9.68 -11.86
N GLU A 586 -7.16 8.57 -11.21
CA GLU A 586 -7.97 7.50 -11.81
C GLU A 586 -9.36 8.01 -12.22
N GLY A 587 -10.03 8.78 -11.35
CA GLY A 587 -11.34 9.36 -11.65
C GLY A 587 -11.33 10.30 -12.87
N ILE A 588 -10.30 11.13 -13.01
CA ILE A 588 -10.11 12.02 -14.16
C ILE A 588 -9.77 11.22 -15.41
N TYR A 589 -8.83 10.28 -15.29
CA TYR A 589 -8.36 9.43 -16.38
C TYR A 589 -9.50 8.61 -17.01
N ASN A 590 -10.30 7.93 -16.18
CA ASN A 590 -11.46 7.17 -16.63
C ASN A 590 -12.54 8.08 -17.24
N GLY A 591 -12.77 9.26 -16.65
CA GLY A 591 -13.70 10.25 -17.18
C GLY A 591 -13.30 10.83 -18.55
N LEU A 592 -12.03 10.71 -18.93
CA LEU A 592 -11.47 11.16 -20.21
C LEU A 592 -11.28 9.99 -21.21
N GLY A 593 -11.69 8.77 -20.85
CA GLY A 593 -11.53 7.59 -21.70
C GLY A 593 -10.07 7.28 -21.97
N GLY A 594 -9.29 7.04 -20.91
CA GLY A 594 -7.93 6.55 -21.02
C GLY A 594 -7.80 5.26 -21.83
N GLU A 595 -6.60 4.98 -22.36
CA GLU A 595 -6.36 3.85 -23.26
C GLU A 595 -6.40 2.51 -22.53
N ARG A 596 -5.70 2.43 -21.40
CA ARG A 596 -5.72 1.26 -20.51
C ARG A 596 -6.84 1.35 -19.49
N GLU A 597 -7.15 0.22 -18.85
CA GLU A 597 -8.18 0.10 -17.80
C GLU A 597 -7.94 0.98 -16.57
N SER A 598 -6.71 1.41 -16.33
CA SER A 598 -6.32 2.22 -15.19
C SER A 598 -5.13 3.11 -15.54
N VAL A 599 -5.08 4.32 -14.97
CA VAL A 599 -3.93 5.22 -15.06
C VAL A 599 -2.65 4.59 -14.52
N HIS A 600 -2.78 3.64 -13.59
CA HIS A 600 -1.65 2.97 -12.95
C HIS A 600 -0.94 1.94 -13.85
N LEU A 601 -1.52 1.65 -15.01
CA LEU A 601 -0.94 0.77 -16.02
C LEU A 601 -0.34 1.56 -17.19
N GLU A 602 -0.49 2.88 -17.20
CA GLU A 602 0.05 3.76 -18.23
C GLU A 602 1.56 3.93 -18.09
N SER A 603 2.21 4.24 -19.21
CA SER A 603 3.61 4.68 -19.19
C SER A 603 3.70 6.11 -18.66
N TRP A 604 4.82 6.46 -18.04
CA TRP A 604 5.09 7.85 -17.68
C TRP A 604 5.00 8.74 -18.93
N PRO A 605 4.28 9.87 -18.88
CA PRO A 605 4.02 10.68 -20.07
C PRO A 605 5.32 11.27 -20.63
N SER A 606 5.38 11.38 -21.96
CA SER A 606 6.54 11.93 -22.65
C SER A 606 6.40 13.44 -22.84
N PHE A 607 7.51 14.17 -22.72
CA PHE A 607 7.56 15.61 -22.97
C PHE A 607 8.45 15.94 -24.18
N ALA A 608 8.06 16.95 -24.95
CA ALA A 608 8.83 17.42 -26.09
C ALA A 608 10.09 18.19 -25.65
N LYS A 609 11.15 18.10 -26.46
CA LYS A 609 12.34 18.93 -26.27
C LYS A 609 12.02 20.41 -26.53
N ALA A 610 12.56 21.28 -25.68
CA ALA A 610 12.48 22.73 -25.87
C ALA A 610 13.10 23.15 -27.22
N THR A 611 12.40 23.99 -27.95
CA THR A 611 12.82 24.60 -29.21
C THR A 611 12.90 26.11 -29.05
N LYS A 612 13.61 26.79 -29.96
CA LYS A 612 13.66 28.27 -29.96
C LYS A 612 12.26 28.90 -30.01
N GLY A 613 11.34 28.30 -30.78
CA GLY A 613 9.95 28.76 -30.89
C GLY A 613 9.13 28.55 -29.62
N SER A 614 9.29 27.41 -28.95
CA SER A 614 8.59 27.14 -27.69
C SER A 614 9.07 28.05 -26.56
N ASN A 615 10.38 28.29 -26.46
CA ASN A 615 10.95 29.20 -25.46
C ASN A 615 10.46 30.63 -25.67
N LEU A 616 10.49 31.11 -26.92
CA LEU A 616 9.97 32.43 -27.26
C LEU A 616 8.46 32.56 -26.94
N LEU A 617 7.68 31.49 -27.13
CA LEU A 617 6.26 31.49 -26.78
C LEU A 617 6.02 31.57 -25.26
N LEU A 618 6.82 30.86 -24.46
CA LEU A 618 6.78 30.94 -23.00
C LEU A 618 7.15 32.34 -22.51
N GLU A 619 8.29 32.88 -22.97
CA GLU A 619 8.75 34.24 -22.62
C GLU A 619 7.73 35.32 -23.00
N ASN A 620 7.13 35.21 -24.18
CA ASN A 620 6.10 36.14 -24.61
C ASN A 620 4.83 36.04 -23.75
N MET A 621 4.44 34.82 -23.33
CA MET A 621 3.27 34.65 -22.46
C MET A 621 3.51 35.20 -21.05
N GLU A 622 4.73 35.05 -20.51
CA GLU A 622 5.10 35.66 -19.24
C GLU A 622 4.98 37.19 -19.29
N LYS A 623 5.52 37.82 -20.34
CA LYS A 623 5.39 39.27 -20.57
C LYS A 623 3.93 39.71 -20.68
N ILE A 624 3.09 38.95 -21.37
CA ILE A 624 1.65 39.24 -21.47
C ILE A 624 0.99 39.22 -20.10
N ARG A 625 1.26 38.19 -19.30
CA ARG A 625 0.70 38.08 -17.95
C ARG A 625 1.15 39.21 -17.05
N GLU A 626 2.40 39.64 -17.18
CA GLU A 626 2.94 40.81 -16.48
C GLU A 626 2.20 42.09 -16.86
N ILE A 627 2.06 42.36 -18.17
CA ILE A 627 1.30 43.51 -18.69
C ILE A 627 -0.15 43.48 -18.21
N VAL A 628 -0.79 42.31 -18.25
CA VAL A 628 -2.16 42.13 -17.77
C VAL A 628 -2.26 42.39 -16.27
N SER A 629 -1.34 41.88 -15.46
CA SER A 629 -1.31 42.13 -14.01
C SER A 629 -1.20 43.63 -13.71
N LYS A 630 -0.27 44.33 -14.35
CA LYS A 630 -0.09 45.78 -14.19
C LYS A 630 -1.32 46.56 -14.70
N GLY A 631 -1.91 46.13 -15.81
CA GLY A 631 -3.15 46.74 -16.33
C GLY A 631 -4.33 46.56 -15.37
N LEU A 632 -4.49 45.38 -14.78
CA LEU A 632 -5.52 45.12 -13.76
C LEU A 632 -5.27 45.90 -12.47
N GLU A 633 -4.01 46.06 -12.06
CA GLU A 633 -3.61 46.91 -10.93
C GLU A 633 -3.96 48.39 -11.19
N ALA A 634 -3.66 48.90 -12.39
CA ALA A 634 -4.03 50.26 -12.79
C ALA A 634 -5.56 50.45 -12.77
N ARG A 635 -6.33 49.45 -13.22
CA ARG A 635 -7.81 49.46 -13.12
C ARG A 635 -8.29 49.50 -11.67
N GLN A 636 -7.66 48.73 -10.79
CA GLN A 636 -8.00 48.68 -9.37
C GLN A 636 -7.71 50.03 -8.70
N LYS A 637 -6.56 50.65 -8.98
CA LYS A 637 -6.20 52.00 -8.51
C LYS A 637 -7.20 53.05 -8.97
N ALA A 638 -7.72 52.92 -10.20
CA ALA A 638 -8.76 53.80 -10.73
C ALA A 638 -10.18 53.49 -10.21
N GLY A 639 -10.37 52.42 -9.42
CA GLY A 639 -11.70 52.01 -8.92
C GLY A 639 -12.65 51.46 -10.00
N ILE A 640 -12.13 51.09 -11.18
CA ILE A 640 -12.94 50.67 -12.33
C ILE A 640 -13.06 49.14 -12.37
N LYS A 641 -14.27 48.63 -12.16
CA LYS A 641 -14.59 47.18 -12.25
C LYS A 641 -14.16 46.61 -13.62
N ILE A 642 -13.57 45.41 -13.67
CA ILE A 642 -13.12 44.75 -14.91
C ILE A 642 -14.20 44.66 -16.00
N ARG A 643 -15.47 44.47 -15.61
CA ARG A 643 -16.60 44.35 -16.56
C ARG A 643 -16.84 45.60 -17.38
N GLN A 644 -16.48 46.78 -16.85
CA GLN A 644 -16.57 48.04 -17.56
C GLN A 644 -15.51 48.07 -18.67
N PRO A 645 -15.87 47.96 -19.96
CA PRO A 645 -14.88 48.06 -21.01
C PRO A 645 -14.27 49.46 -21.01
N LEU A 646 -12.99 49.54 -21.37
CA LEU A 646 -12.24 50.79 -21.50
C LEU A 646 -11.70 50.94 -22.92
N GLN A 647 -11.37 52.16 -23.33
CA GLN A 647 -10.99 52.42 -24.70
C GLN A 647 -9.66 51.76 -25.05
N LYS A 648 -8.61 52.01 -24.25
CA LYS A 648 -7.28 51.51 -24.56
C LYS A 648 -6.38 51.31 -23.35
N LEU A 649 -5.40 50.43 -23.55
CA LEU A 649 -4.23 50.28 -22.68
C LEU A 649 -2.98 50.65 -23.47
N GLN A 650 -2.15 51.52 -22.93
CA GLN A 650 -0.85 51.85 -23.48
C GLN A 650 0.23 51.07 -22.75
N VAL A 651 1.21 50.53 -23.48
CA VAL A 651 2.28 49.69 -22.94
C VAL A 651 3.62 50.17 -23.48
N THR A 652 4.65 50.18 -22.65
CA THR A 652 5.99 50.60 -23.06
C THR A 652 6.68 49.56 -23.95
N ASN A 653 7.14 50.02 -25.12
CA ASN A 653 8.12 49.44 -26.05
C ASN A 653 8.32 47.90 -26.09
N SER A 654 7.26 47.11 -26.19
CA SER A 654 7.35 45.66 -26.46
C SER A 654 6.79 45.32 -27.84
N LYS A 655 7.61 44.77 -28.76
CA LYS A 655 7.10 44.12 -29.98
C LYS A 655 6.56 42.73 -29.63
N LEU A 656 5.26 42.62 -29.40
CA LEU A 656 4.56 41.34 -29.24
C LEU A 656 3.88 40.92 -30.55
N GLN A 657 3.72 39.61 -30.75
CA GLN A 657 2.96 39.09 -31.89
C GLN A 657 1.50 39.57 -31.81
N LYS A 658 0.90 39.91 -32.96
CA LYS A 658 -0.45 40.49 -33.02
C LYS A 658 -1.52 39.59 -32.38
N GLU A 659 -1.38 38.28 -32.52
CA GLU A 659 -2.29 37.27 -31.95
C GLU A 659 -2.28 37.23 -30.41
N LEU A 660 -1.18 37.67 -29.81
CA LEU A 660 -0.99 37.74 -28.36
C LEU A 660 -1.58 39.03 -27.76
N LEU A 661 -1.79 40.08 -28.57
CA LEU A 661 -2.43 41.33 -28.14
C LEU A 661 -3.91 41.13 -27.78
N GLU A 662 -4.60 40.23 -28.47
CA GLU A 662 -6.00 39.92 -28.18
C GLU A 662 -6.17 39.27 -26.79
N LEU A 663 -5.12 38.60 -26.28
CA LEU A 663 -5.10 38.11 -24.90
C LEU A 663 -5.09 39.29 -23.91
N ILE A 664 -4.23 40.28 -24.11
CA ILE A 664 -4.17 41.48 -23.25
C ILE A 664 -5.50 42.23 -23.28
N LYS A 665 -6.05 42.46 -24.48
CA LYS A 665 -7.31 43.18 -24.68
C LYS A 665 -8.47 42.52 -23.93
N GLY A 666 -8.61 41.20 -24.05
CA GLY A 666 -9.66 40.47 -23.37
C GLY A 666 -9.49 40.45 -21.85
N GLU A 667 -8.27 40.30 -21.35
CA GLU A 667 -8.02 40.18 -19.91
C GLU A 667 -8.13 41.51 -19.16
N VAL A 668 -7.62 42.60 -19.75
CA VAL A 668 -7.75 43.96 -19.19
C VAL A 668 -9.11 44.58 -19.56
N ASN A 669 -9.85 43.96 -20.48
CA ASN A 669 -11.12 44.44 -21.05
C ASN A 669 -11.01 45.86 -21.65
N VAL A 670 -10.14 45.99 -22.65
CA VAL A 670 -9.89 47.23 -23.41
C VAL A 670 -10.14 47.03 -24.91
N LYS A 671 -10.55 48.09 -25.63
CA LYS A 671 -10.83 48.01 -27.09
C LYS A 671 -9.56 47.96 -27.94
N SER A 672 -8.46 48.60 -27.51
CA SER A 672 -7.16 48.53 -28.17
C SER A 672 -5.99 48.47 -27.19
N VAL A 673 -4.85 47.95 -27.66
CA VAL A 673 -3.56 48.01 -26.95
C VAL A 673 -2.58 48.74 -27.86
N GLU A 674 -1.99 49.82 -27.36
CA GLU A 674 -1.08 50.69 -28.09
C GLU A 674 0.33 50.60 -27.50
N PHE A 675 1.33 50.36 -28.35
CA PHE A 675 2.73 50.42 -27.92
C PHE A 675 3.28 51.82 -28.10
N VAL A 676 3.82 52.36 -27.01
CA VAL A 676 4.37 53.72 -26.95
C VAL A 676 5.83 53.69 -26.51
N LYS A 677 6.59 54.71 -26.91
CA LYS A 677 8.05 54.76 -26.67
C LYS A 677 8.41 55.04 -25.22
N ALA A 678 7.59 55.84 -24.52
CA ALA A 678 7.81 56.21 -23.13
C ALA A 678 6.46 56.46 -22.45
N LEU A 679 6.34 55.99 -21.21
CA LEU A 679 5.23 56.23 -20.29
C LEU A 679 5.81 56.54 -18.90
N LYS A 680 5.00 57.16 -18.04
CA LYS A 680 5.38 57.38 -16.63
C LYS A 680 5.45 56.07 -15.84
N GLU A 681 4.53 55.17 -16.11
CA GLU A 681 4.48 53.80 -15.60
C GLU A 681 4.54 52.81 -16.78
N GLU A 682 4.90 51.55 -16.55
CA GLU A 682 5.09 50.59 -17.64
C GLU A 682 3.82 50.34 -18.49
N VAL A 683 2.66 50.54 -17.87
CA VAL A 683 1.35 50.54 -18.51
C VAL A 683 0.55 51.78 -18.11
N GLU A 684 -0.24 52.32 -19.03
CA GLU A 684 -1.15 53.43 -18.74
C GLU A 684 -2.55 53.12 -19.30
N LEU A 685 -3.58 53.31 -18.49
CA LEU A 685 -4.95 52.92 -18.80
C LEU A 685 -5.79 54.16 -19.11
N ASP A 686 -6.52 54.12 -20.24
CA ASP A 686 -7.50 55.16 -20.54
C ASP A 686 -8.75 54.99 -19.65
N THR A 687 -8.89 55.85 -18.65
CA THR A 687 -9.99 55.83 -17.68
C THR A 687 -11.23 56.57 -18.16
N LYS A 688 -11.22 57.18 -19.35
CA LYS A 688 -12.38 57.90 -19.89
C LYS A 688 -13.44 56.89 -20.35
N ILE A 689 -14.60 56.90 -19.67
CA ILE A 689 -15.75 56.07 -20.03
C ILE A 689 -16.67 56.90 -20.92
N THR A 690 -16.78 56.53 -22.20
CA THR A 690 -17.79 57.12 -23.10
C THR A 690 -19.17 56.53 -22.84
N ASP A 691 -20.23 57.17 -23.35
CA ASP A 691 -21.59 56.69 -23.16
C ASP A 691 -21.77 55.25 -23.70
N GLU A 692 -21.15 54.93 -24.84
CA GLU A 692 -21.20 53.58 -25.43
C GLU A 692 -20.49 52.55 -24.54
N LEU A 693 -19.34 52.90 -23.95
CA LEU A 693 -18.63 52.02 -23.03
C LEU A 693 -19.43 51.82 -21.74
N ARG A 694 -20.10 52.87 -21.23
CA ARG A 694 -20.97 52.78 -20.05
C ARG A 694 -22.12 51.81 -20.30
N GLU A 695 -22.82 51.96 -21.43
CA GLU A 695 -23.91 51.06 -21.84
C GLU A 695 -23.46 49.60 -21.95
N GLU A 696 -22.31 49.34 -22.58
CA GLU A 696 -21.76 47.98 -22.65
C GLU A 696 -21.40 47.42 -21.26
N GLY A 697 -20.87 48.27 -20.36
CA GLY A 697 -20.61 47.91 -18.97
C GLY A 697 -21.88 47.50 -18.22
N ILE A 698 -22.95 48.27 -18.37
CA ILE A 698 -24.28 47.99 -17.83
C ILE A 698 -24.78 46.63 -18.32
N VAL A 699 -24.73 46.38 -19.63
CA VAL A 699 -25.21 45.12 -20.23
C VAL A 699 -24.42 43.92 -19.73
N ARG A 700 -23.09 44.03 -19.59
CA ARG A 700 -22.26 42.94 -19.04
C ARG A 700 -22.53 42.67 -17.57
N GLU A 701 -22.80 43.70 -16.77
CA GLU A 701 -23.20 43.54 -15.37
C GLU A 701 -24.59 42.89 -15.27
N PHE A 702 -25.50 43.24 -16.18
CA PHE A 702 -26.83 42.63 -16.31
C PHE A 702 -26.76 41.15 -16.67
N ILE A 703 -26.02 40.78 -17.72
CA ILE A 703 -25.80 39.38 -18.12
C ILE A 703 -25.28 38.54 -16.94
N ARG A 704 -24.30 39.07 -16.17
CA ARG A 704 -23.80 38.38 -14.98
C ARG A 704 -24.89 38.20 -13.92
N ALA A 705 -25.64 39.24 -13.61
CA ALA A 705 -26.68 39.17 -12.58
C ALA A 705 -27.74 38.11 -12.92
N VAL A 706 -28.10 37.99 -14.20
CA VAL A 706 -29.02 36.95 -14.70
C VAL A 706 -28.37 35.55 -14.62
N GLN A 707 -27.10 35.39 -15.03
CA GLN A 707 -26.41 34.10 -14.93
C GLN A 707 -26.21 33.64 -13.48
N ASP A 708 -25.91 34.57 -12.56
CA ASP A 708 -25.84 34.30 -11.13
C ASP A 708 -27.22 33.90 -10.58
N PHE A 709 -28.31 34.46 -11.13
CA PHE A 709 -29.68 34.06 -10.80
C PHE A 709 -30.00 32.65 -11.31
N ARG A 710 -29.70 32.35 -12.59
CA ARG A 710 -29.83 31.00 -13.18
C ARG A 710 -29.13 29.93 -12.35
N LYS A 711 -27.90 30.23 -11.90
CA LYS A 711 -27.12 29.33 -11.04
C LYS A 711 -27.81 29.11 -9.68
N GLY A 712 -28.36 30.16 -9.07
CA GLY A 712 -29.16 30.05 -7.85
C GLY A 712 -30.41 29.18 -8.03
N LEU A 713 -31.00 29.17 -9.23
CA LEU A 713 -32.11 28.31 -9.62
C LEU A 713 -31.69 26.88 -10.03
N LYS A 714 -30.40 26.54 -9.95
CA LYS A 714 -29.80 25.25 -10.35
C LYS A 714 -30.01 24.90 -11.84
N LEU A 715 -30.16 25.92 -12.69
CA LEU A 715 -30.25 25.73 -14.14
C LEU A 715 -28.86 25.49 -14.75
N THR A 716 -28.79 24.59 -15.72
CA THR A 716 -27.62 24.34 -16.55
C THR A 716 -27.43 25.45 -17.60
N PRO A 717 -26.19 25.69 -18.06
CA PRO A 717 -25.93 26.66 -19.14
C PRO A 717 -26.68 26.38 -20.44
N GLN A 718 -26.98 25.11 -20.73
CA GLN A 718 -27.62 24.66 -21.97
C GLN A 718 -29.14 24.90 -21.99
N GLU A 719 -29.78 25.06 -20.83
CA GLU A 719 -31.22 25.25 -20.74
C GLU A 719 -31.64 26.64 -21.26
N LYS A 720 -32.60 26.68 -22.19
CA LYS A 720 -33.23 27.94 -22.62
C LYS A 720 -34.23 28.41 -21.57
N VAL A 721 -34.26 29.73 -21.35
CA VAL A 721 -35.21 30.36 -20.42
C VAL A 721 -35.87 31.58 -21.05
N GLU A 722 -37.04 31.94 -20.55
CA GLU A 722 -37.67 33.23 -20.83
C GLU A 722 -37.23 34.23 -19.77
N LEU A 723 -36.79 35.41 -20.21
CA LEU A 723 -36.29 36.47 -19.32
C LEU A 723 -37.21 37.68 -19.40
N ALA A 724 -37.87 38.00 -18.28
CA ALA A 724 -38.65 39.21 -18.12
C ALA A 724 -37.87 40.24 -17.29
N VAL A 725 -37.93 41.53 -17.67
CA VAL A 725 -37.21 42.61 -16.97
C VAL A 725 -38.17 43.76 -16.68
N LYS A 726 -38.18 44.21 -15.42
CA LYS A 726 -38.91 45.40 -14.98
C LYS A 726 -37.93 46.45 -14.46
N SER A 727 -37.81 47.58 -15.16
CA SER A 727 -36.91 48.67 -14.75
C SER A 727 -37.36 50.03 -15.31
N SER A 728 -36.53 51.05 -15.18
CA SER A 728 -36.74 52.36 -15.80
C SER A 728 -36.69 52.28 -17.33
N LYS A 729 -37.46 53.13 -18.03
CA LYS A 729 -37.50 53.16 -19.51
C LYS A 729 -36.11 53.36 -20.14
N GLU A 730 -35.22 54.09 -19.48
CA GLU A 730 -33.83 54.31 -19.93
C GLU A 730 -33.03 53.00 -19.90
N PHE A 731 -33.10 52.25 -18.81
CA PHE A 731 -32.42 50.96 -18.67
C PHE A 731 -32.96 49.93 -19.66
N GLU A 732 -34.28 49.87 -19.86
CA GLU A 732 -34.89 48.99 -20.86
C GLU A 732 -34.44 49.35 -22.29
N LYS A 733 -34.26 50.64 -22.59
CA LYS A 733 -33.76 51.09 -23.90
C LYS A 733 -32.33 50.59 -24.15
N ILE A 734 -31.46 50.66 -23.14
CA ILE A 734 -30.08 50.13 -23.20
C ILE A 734 -30.12 48.61 -23.46
N LEU A 735 -30.92 47.85 -22.70
CA LEU A 735 -31.02 46.40 -22.89
C LEU A 735 -31.57 46.04 -24.28
N LYS A 736 -32.57 46.78 -24.79
CA LYS A 736 -33.12 46.59 -26.14
C LYS A 736 -32.06 46.84 -27.22
N ALA A 737 -31.23 47.88 -27.08
CA ALA A 737 -30.14 48.17 -28.02
C ALA A 737 -29.10 47.04 -28.09
N HIS A 738 -28.93 46.28 -27.00
CA HIS A 738 -27.99 45.16 -26.91
C HIS A 738 -28.65 43.77 -26.88
N LYS A 739 -29.91 43.65 -27.34
CA LYS A 739 -30.70 42.41 -27.30
C LYS A 739 -29.94 41.18 -27.82
N ASN A 740 -29.30 41.30 -28.99
CA ASN A 740 -28.55 40.20 -29.60
C ASN A 740 -27.41 39.67 -28.71
N LEU A 741 -26.72 40.55 -27.98
CA LEU A 741 -25.63 40.16 -27.07
C LEU A 741 -26.20 39.43 -25.85
N ILE A 742 -27.29 39.94 -25.29
CA ILE A 742 -28.00 39.36 -24.14
C ILE A 742 -28.53 37.96 -24.50
N GLU A 743 -29.18 37.84 -25.66
CA GLU A 743 -29.71 36.56 -26.15
C GLU A 743 -28.62 35.51 -26.30
N LYS A 744 -27.50 35.92 -26.91
CA LYS A 744 -26.35 35.05 -27.15
C LYS A 744 -25.66 34.61 -25.86
N GLU A 745 -25.48 35.49 -24.87
CA GLU A 745 -24.72 35.19 -23.65
C GLU A 745 -25.55 34.52 -22.55
N ILE A 746 -26.88 34.66 -22.55
CA ILE A 746 -27.77 34.10 -21.52
C ILE A 746 -28.48 32.82 -21.99
N ASN A 747 -28.52 32.56 -23.30
CA ASN A 747 -29.28 31.46 -23.92
C ASN A 747 -30.77 31.56 -23.54
N ILE A 748 -31.40 32.66 -23.95
CA ILE A 748 -32.83 32.93 -23.72
C ILE A 748 -33.64 32.68 -25.00
N SER A 749 -34.89 32.26 -24.83
CA SER A 749 -35.88 32.11 -25.91
C SER A 749 -36.64 33.41 -26.19
N ASP A 750 -36.85 34.22 -25.16
CA ASP A 750 -37.51 35.52 -25.26
C ASP A 750 -36.98 36.51 -24.21
N LEU A 751 -37.04 37.81 -24.55
CA LEU A 751 -36.70 38.94 -23.68
C LEU A 751 -37.88 39.92 -23.66
N SER A 752 -38.64 39.92 -22.56
CA SER A 752 -39.82 40.77 -22.37
C SER A 752 -39.58 41.86 -21.33
N PHE A 753 -40.32 42.97 -21.43
CA PHE A 753 -40.21 44.13 -20.56
C PHE A 753 -41.58 44.50 -19.98
N GLY A 754 -41.63 44.81 -18.67
CA GLY A 754 -42.86 45.22 -17.99
C GLY A 754 -43.31 44.26 -16.89
N ASP A 755 -44.45 43.59 -17.08
CA ASP A 755 -44.99 42.64 -16.10
C ASP A 755 -44.16 41.35 -16.06
N LEU A 756 -43.85 40.89 -14.85
CA LEU A 756 -42.98 39.72 -14.61
C LEU A 756 -43.78 38.41 -14.55
N GLY A 757 -45.12 38.45 -14.51
CA GLY A 757 -45.98 37.27 -14.48
C GLY A 757 -45.68 36.32 -13.30
N GLU A 758 -45.90 35.01 -13.49
CA GLU A 758 -45.58 33.96 -12.49
C GLU A 758 -44.07 33.57 -12.45
N SER A 759 -43.18 34.48 -12.88
CA SER A 759 -41.74 34.20 -12.91
C SER A 759 -41.12 34.12 -11.53
N ARG A 760 -40.06 33.32 -11.39
CA ARG A 760 -39.16 33.45 -10.23
C ARG A 760 -38.40 34.76 -10.40
N THR A 761 -38.51 35.67 -9.44
CA THR A 761 -37.90 37.01 -9.57
C THR A 761 -36.66 37.20 -8.67
N LYS A 762 -35.84 38.19 -9.04
CA LYS A 762 -34.71 38.67 -8.25
C LYS A 762 -34.48 40.15 -8.50
N GLU A 763 -34.31 40.92 -7.44
CA GLU A 763 -33.88 42.31 -7.53
C GLU A 763 -32.37 42.42 -7.79
N ILE A 764 -31.99 43.35 -8.66
CA ILE A 764 -30.61 43.66 -9.01
C ILE A 764 -30.40 45.19 -9.02
N LEU A 765 -29.18 45.62 -8.69
CA LEU A 765 -28.77 47.03 -8.71
C LEU A 765 -27.57 47.19 -9.65
N ILE A 766 -27.75 47.89 -10.77
CA ILE A 766 -26.72 48.08 -11.81
C ILE A 766 -26.69 49.57 -12.17
N ASP A 767 -25.49 50.17 -12.14
CA ASP A 767 -25.29 51.60 -12.38
C ASP A 767 -26.28 52.51 -11.63
N LYS A 768 -26.50 52.22 -10.34
CA LYS A 768 -27.47 52.90 -9.45
C LYS A 768 -28.94 52.77 -9.87
N THR A 769 -29.25 51.99 -10.89
CA THR A 769 -30.62 51.67 -11.31
C THR A 769 -31.06 50.34 -10.71
N LYS A 770 -32.20 50.34 -10.02
CA LYS A 770 -32.87 49.11 -9.57
C LYS A 770 -33.60 48.47 -10.75
N ALA A 771 -33.43 47.18 -10.92
CA ALA A 771 -34.20 46.38 -11.86
C ALA A 771 -34.63 45.08 -11.18
N GLU A 772 -35.79 44.57 -11.58
CA GLU A 772 -36.27 43.25 -11.16
C GLU A 772 -36.25 42.34 -12.39
N ILE A 773 -35.60 41.18 -12.26
CA ILE A 773 -35.50 40.17 -13.33
C ILE A 773 -36.34 38.95 -12.98
N GLY A 774 -37.13 38.46 -13.92
CA GLY A 774 -37.94 37.24 -13.82
C GLY A 774 -37.43 36.17 -14.78
N ILE A 775 -37.29 34.93 -14.30
CA ILE A 775 -36.94 33.77 -15.14
C ILE A 775 -38.08 32.75 -15.10
N ASN A 776 -38.60 32.42 -16.29
CA ASN A 776 -39.50 31.29 -16.52
C ASN A 776 -38.76 30.17 -17.26
N HIS A 777 -38.88 28.95 -16.75
CA HIS A 777 -38.24 27.77 -17.35
C HIS A 777 -39.18 27.15 -18.39
N ILE A 778 -38.74 27.08 -19.64
CA ILE A 778 -39.48 26.35 -20.67
C ILE A 778 -39.16 24.87 -20.50
N HIS A 779 -40.12 24.10 -19.99
CA HIS A 779 -40.09 22.64 -20.04
C HIS A 779 -40.27 22.15 -21.49
N HIS A 780 -39.20 22.05 -22.26
CA HIS A 780 -39.14 21.17 -23.43
C HIS A 780 -37.69 20.85 -23.80
N VAL A 781 -37.17 19.70 -23.36
CA VAL A 781 -36.49 18.66 -24.17
C VAL A 781 -36.37 17.40 -23.29
N LYS A 782 -36.94 16.28 -23.75
CA LYS A 782 -36.65 14.94 -23.21
C LYS A 782 -35.17 14.64 -23.40
N VAL A 783 -34.37 14.69 -22.33
CA VAL A 783 -33.05 14.08 -22.32
C VAL A 783 -33.26 12.59 -22.02
N LYS A 784 -32.96 11.74 -23.01
CA LYS A 784 -32.80 10.30 -22.80
C LYS A 784 -31.59 10.12 -21.86
N ASN A 785 -31.81 9.47 -20.71
CA ASN A 785 -30.74 9.02 -19.84
C ASN A 785 -29.77 8.11 -20.61
N ALA A 786 -28.49 8.44 -20.57
CA ALA A 786 -27.36 7.55 -20.77
C ALA A 786 -26.22 8.03 -19.86
#